data_AF-A0A6L8ERB2-F1
#
_entry.id   AF-A0A6L8ERB2-F1
#
_cell.length_a   1.000
_cell.length_b   1.000
_cell.length_c   1.000
_cell.angle_alpha   90.00
_cell.angle_beta   90.00
_cell.angle_gamma   90.00
#
_symmetry.space_group_name_H-M   'P 1'
#
loop_
_entity.id
_entity.type
_entity.pdbx_description
1 polymer ?
#
loop_
_entity_poly.entity_id
_entity_poly.type
_entity_poly.pdbx_seq_one_letter_code
_entity_poly.pdbx_strand_id
1 'polypeptide(L)'
;MATKDNSADFWYTLLDSFYNYGLARGELKEIDKETQGNLLAYFKTKVEAGVSDGQTALPPGFHDYYWRFSEEMQPKLRMLAEAVLETDPDNGGASIILAIAAARDMNYDESLPFVEKALTLVPKDPCINLHLIDKYRRYHGFGRIDEQEKVLIALENFFEWAKRQDDTPYYRDAKFAYRRHRITPYAVYQKLKSLKADFEMPERIEQRRTLIEKCNSLIKRCRALLPEAQAAFEKKLLQESANACGLDNGAPENIDFWDTYLDSLENRGLSRPWWELTPKIQTQLLDYFKARVAAGVVDGKTTLPPQLPEYVSRFPEAMLLELREFSEEILEKSPDNGAAMKMLAIIVWEGNGAGNRDLLFLEQAMALAPNDVETCFLAISHYRESLDPLFKLTLTTLERLFESAKQQDESELYHWLAKLYKDVGRTPCYIYRNLMKSPEENAELLARCKPLIVEAQHAFQQRLEQEPDDWYALRGLGDIYEALGDTESAGKYPWAGHSEIKTVWDQTAWVGKELPDFPAVAFDGTPVSFADYRGKLVLLNFCAKWCGFCAPEMPHIKEAYAQYHKDGFDVIGVSLDESEAELREFIQEHDIPWLQIFDGKGWESELARYFGINSVPSQWLIDRDGKILSVSTRGEQLDQLIKWTELTRVGKAVPDFSAVTVDGTPISLSAHRGKVVLLYFWWTSDYCEAELTSLDTVYQKYRDKGFEVICVDIGGWNNEEALRNYIREKGYPGQHIYDDEGPLAQQFSLVTESLSSVVDLPAVVLIDTDGKVIEARSGKVYSTEAWAKRLEQLVAAHLPR
;
A
#
# COMPACT_ATOMS: atom_id res chain seq x y z
N MET A 1 -7.58 -37.83 25.72
CA MET A 1 -8.82 -37.14 25.28
C MET A 1 -10.11 -37.89 25.61
N ALA A 2 -10.08 -39.17 26.02
CA ALA A 2 -11.19 -39.76 26.76
C ALA A 2 -10.98 -39.55 28.27
N THR A 3 -12.01 -39.07 28.97
CA THR A 3 -12.09 -38.92 30.43
C THR A 3 -11.27 -37.78 31.08
N LYS A 4 -11.75 -36.54 30.94
CA LYS A 4 -12.03 -35.61 32.06
C LYS A 4 -12.44 -34.23 31.51
N ASP A 5 -13.65 -33.86 31.89
CA ASP A 5 -14.32 -32.56 31.73
C ASP A 5 -14.58 -32.04 30.32
N ASN A 6 -15.83 -32.26 29.91
CA ASN A 6 -16.61 -31.43 29.00
C ASN A 6 -16.88 -30.05 29.63
N SER A 7 -15.88 -29.43 30.26
CA SER A 7 -16.02 -28.14 30.95
C SER A 7 -16.12 -27.01 29.93
N ALA A 8 -16.74 -25.90 30.36
CA ALA A 8 -16.77 -24.68 29.56
C ALA A 8 -15.36 -24.22 29.13
N ASP A 9 -14.35 -24.51 29.95
CA ASP A 9 -12.95 -24.17 29.69
C ASP A 9 -12.34 -25.00 28.56
N PHE A 10 -12.76 -26.27 28.38
CA PHE A 10 -12.27 -27.12 27.29
C PHE A 10 -12.72 -26.57 25.93
N TRP A 11 -14.02 -26.33 25.76
CA TRP A 11 -14.58 -25.85 24.49
C TRP A 11 -14.09 -24.44 24.14
N TYR A 12 -13.91 -23.60 25.16
CA TYR A 12 -13.25 -22.31 25.00
C TYR A 12 -11.80 -22.46 24.53
N THR A 13 -11.00 -23.29 25.21
CA THR A 13 -9.59 -23.53 24.86
C THR A 13 -9.45 -24.16 23.47
N LEU A 14 -10.40 -25.01 23.06
CA LEU A 14 -10.43 -25.60 21.73
C LEU A 14 -10.69 -24.53 20.65
N LEU A 15 -11.67 -23.65 20.87
CA LEU A 15 -11.96 -22.53 19.97
C LEU A 15 -10.76 -21.58 19.86
N ASP A 16 -10.11 -21.27 20.98
CA ASP A 16 -8.90 -20.45 21.02
C ASP A 16 -7.69 -21.15 20.38
N SER A 17 -7.56 -22.47 20.51
CA SER A 17 -6.48 -23.25 19.88
C SER A 17 -6.61 -23.28 18.35
N PHE A 18 -7.84 -23.42 17.82
CA PHE A 18 -8.09 -23.27 16.39
C PHE A 18 -7.69 -21.88 15.87
N TYR A 19 -7.77 -20.87 16.73
CA TYR A 19 -7.40 -19.50 16.40
C TYR A 19 -5.88 -19.26 16.43
N ASN A 20 -5.19 -19.75 17.48
CA ASN A 20 -3.77 -19.46 17.72
C ASN A 20 -2.78 -20.37 16.94
N TYR A 21 -3.15 -21.62 16.61
CA TYR A 21 -2.23 -22.60 16.00
C TYR A 21 -2.33 -22.75 14.48
N GLY A 22 -2.78 -21.72 13.75
CA GLY A 22 -2.57 -21.66 12.30
C GLY A 22 -3.58 -22.41 11.43
N LEU A 23 -4.58 -23.09 12.00
CA LEU A 23 -5.80 -23.50 11.26
C LEU A 23 -6.67 -22.28 10.84
N ALA A 24 -6.19 -21.08 11.15
CA ALA A 24 -6.85 -19.80 11.08
C ALA A 24 -6.97 -19.16 9.67
N ARG A 25 -6.50 -19.82 8.60
CA ARG A 25 -6.57 -19.32 7.21
C ARG A 25 -7.67 -20.00 6.35
N GLY A 26 -8.45 -20.93 6.91
CA GLY A 26 -9.61 -21.56 6.27
C GLY A 26 -10.85 -21.61 7.16
N GLU A 27 -12.03 -21.89 6.58
CA GLU A 27 -13.23 -22.24 7.35
C GLU A 27 -12.97 -23.52 8.16
N LEU A 28 -13.59 -23.66 9.33
CA LEU A 28 -13.65 -24.89 10.13
C LEU A 28 -14.54 -25.93 9.41
N LYS A 29 -14.20 -26.30 8.16
CA LYS A 29 -14.92 -27.30 7.34
C LYS A 29 -14.60 -28.73 7.75
N GLU A 30 -13.44 -28.94 8.38
CA GLU A 30 -12.92 -30.27 8.74
C GLU A 30 -13.33 -30.75 10.14
N ILE A 31 -14.07 -29.94 10.93
CA ILE A 31 -14.61 -30.43 12.21
C ILE A 31 -15.74 -31.42 11.94
N ASP A 32 -15.60 -32.62 12.50
CA ASP A 32 -16.57 -33.69 12.34
C ASP A 32 -17.93 -33.31 12.95
N LYS A 33 -18.99 -34.01 12.53
CA LYS A 33 -20.37 -33.73 12.96
C LYS A 33 -20.59 -33.86 14.46
N GLU A 34 -19.84 -34.73 15.15
CA GLU A 34 -19.92 -34.89 16.60
C GLU A 34 -19.37 -33.64 17.29
N THR A 35 -18.21 -33.15 16.86
CA THR A 35 -17.60 -31.90 17.35
C THR A 35 -18.50 -30.69 17.08
N GLN A 36 -19.11 -30.59 15.90
CA GLN A 36 -20.10 -29.53 15.61
C GLN A 36 -21.31 -29.58 16.56
N GLY A 37 -21.84 -30.78 16.82
CA GLY A 37 -22.95 -30.98 17.75
C GLY A 37 -22.59 -30.55 19.17
N ASN A 38 -21.38 -30.85 19.62
CA ASN A 38 -20.89 -30.45 20.93
C ASN A 38 -20.66 -28.94 21.04
N LEU A 39 -20.14 -28.28 20.00
CA LEU A 39 -20.02 -26.82 19.95
C LEU A 39 -21.38 -26.12 20.00
N LEU A 40 -22.38 -26.64 19.28
CA LEU A 40 -23.73 -26.08 19.31
C LEU A 40 -24.36 -26.22 20.70
N ALA A 41 -24.15 -27.38 21.36
CA ALA A 41 -24.58 -27.58 22.76
C ALA A 41 -23.87 -26.62 23.72
N TYR A 42 -22.57 -26.38 23.53
CA TYR A 42 -21.80 -25.40 24.30
C TYR A 42 -22.38 -23.99 24.14
N PHE A 43 -22.61 -23.51 22.90
CA PHE A 43 -23.17 -22.18 22.67
C PHE A 43 -24.59 -22.05 23.22
N LYS A 44 -25.41 -23.10 23.12
CA LYS A 44 -26.73 -23.15 23.75
C LYS A 44 -26.62 -22.92 25.26
N THR A 45 -25.72 -23.63 25.96
CA THR A 45 -25.50 -23.41 27.39
C THR A 45 -25.03 -21.98 27.70
N LYS A 46 -24.20 -21.37 26.84
CA LYS A 46 -23.75 -19.98 27.04
C LYS A 46 -24.86 -18.95 26.84
N VAL A 47 -25.77 -19.19 25.89
CA VAL A 47 -26.95 -18.33 25.68
C VAL A 47 -27.94 -18.49 26.83
N GLU A 48 -28.18 -19.72 27.29
CA GLU A 48 -29.08 -20.02 28.41
C GLU A 48 -28.55 -19.52 29.76
N ALA A 49 -27.22 -19.34 29.91
CA ALA A 49 -26.62 -18.74 31.09
C ALA A 49 -27.01 -17.25 31.29
N GLY A 50 -27.56 -16.60 30.26
CA GLY A 50 -28.07 -15.24 30.35
C GLY A 50 -26.97 -14.19 30.56
N VAL A 51 -27.35 -13.09 31.21
CA VAL A 51 -26.46 -11.94 31.48
C VAL A 51 -26.12 -11.88 32.98
N SER A 52 -24.83 -11.81 33.30
CA SER A 52 -24.31 -11.63 34.66
C SER A 52 -23.32 -10.47 34.68
N ASP A 53 -23.44 -9.55 35.63
CA ASP A 53 -22.62 -8.32 35.73
C ASP A 53 -22.49 -7.53 34.42
N GLY A 54 -23.59 -7.48 33.65
CA GLY A 54 -23.65 -6.78 32.36
C GLY A 54 -22.91 -7.47 31.21
N GLN A 55 -22.53 -8.73 31.40
CA GLN A 55 -21.80 -9.55 30.43
C GLN A 55 -22.58 -10.84 30.14
N THR A 56 -22.50 -11.29 28.91
CA THR A 56 -22.95 -12.61 28.47
C THR A 56 -21.89 -13.65 28.81
N ALA A 57 -22.28 -14.92 28.84
CA ALA A 57 -21.32 -16.02 28.96
C ALA A 57 -20.63 -16.36 27.62
N LEU A 58 -20.87 -15.58 26.55
CA LEU A 58 -20.22 -15.76 25.26
C LEU A 58 -18.74 -15.35 25.33
N PRO A 59 -17.86 -16.06 24.61
CA PRO A 59 -16.45 -15.69 24.55
C PRO A 59 -16.26 -14.31 23.88
N PRO A 60 -15.28 -13.49 24.30
CA PRO A 60 -14.94 -12.24 23.63
C PRO A 60 -14.41 -12.57 22.26
N GLY A 61 -14.66 -11.70 21.30
CA GLY A 61 -14.29 -12.01 19.93
C GLY A 61 -15.12 -13.14 19.34
N PHE A 62 -16.25 -13.56 19.94
CA PHE A 62 -17.19 -14.51 19.33
C PHE A 62 -17.47 -14.16 17.85
N HIS A 63 -17.53 -12.87 17.52
CA HIS A 63 -17.64 -12.42 16.14
C HIS A 63 -16.51 -12.97 15.25
N ASP A 64 -15.25 -12.95 15.67
CA ASP A 64 -14.11 -13.49 14.90
C ASP A 64 -14.21 -15.01 14.66
N TYR A 65 -14.76 -15.77 15.62
CA TYR A 65 -14.99 -17.21 15.46
C TYR A 65 -16.20 -17.50 14.57
N TYR A 66 -17.25 -16.68 14.68
CA TYR A 66 -18.53 -16.91 14.02
C TYR A 66 -18.36 -17.09 12.51
N TRP A 67 -17.60 -16.21 11.86
CA TRP A 67 -17.37 -16.25 10.41
C TRP A 67 -16.62 -17.49 9.91
N ARG A 68 -15.84 -18.10 10.80
CA ARG A 68 -14.98 -19.25 10.49
C ARG A 68 -15.71 -20.57 10.61
N PHE A 69 -16.85 -20.59 11.29
CA PHE A 69 -17.69 -21.77 11.32
C PHE A 69 -18.13 -22.17 9.91
N SER A 70 -18.24 -23.47 9.64
CA SER A 70 -18.71 -23.99 8.35
C SER A 70 -20.10 -23.47 8.00
N GLU A 71 -20.44 -23.48 6.71
CA GLU A 71 -21.79 -23.21 6.20
C GLU A 71 -22.89 -24.07 6.86
N GLU A 72 -22.56 -25.23 7.46
CA GLU A 72 -23.53 -26.06 8.19
C GLU A 72 -23.82 -25.56 9.62
N MET A 73 -22.89 -24.84 10.25
CA MET A 73 -22.93 -24.51 11.69
C MET A 73 -23.47 -23.10 11.95
N GLN A 74 -23.18 -22.14 11.08
CA GLN A 74 -23.71 -20.77 11.20
C GLN A 74 -25.24 -20.69 11.14
N PRO A 75 -25.93 -21.37 10.18
CA PRO A 75 -27.38 -21.40 10.18
C PRO A 75 -27.95 -22.04 11.45
N LYS A 76 -27.29 -23.08 12.00
CA LYS A 76 -27.72 -23.72 13.25
C LYS A 76 -27.60 -22.78 14.46
N LEU A 77 -26.52 -22.00 14.55
CA LEU A 77 -26.35 -20.98 15.59
C LEU A 77 -27.36 -19.84 15.45
N ARG A 78 -27.67 -19.44 14.22
CA ARG A 78 -28.70 -18.44 13.94
C ARG A 78 -30.07 -18.94 14.37
N MET A 79 -30.45 -20.15 13.94
CA MET A 79 -31.71 -20.79 14.35
C MET A 79 -31.81 -20.95 15.88
N LEU A 80 -30.70 -21.29 16.54
CA LEU A 80 -30.64 -21.35 18.00
C LEU A 80 -30.95 -19.97 18.61
N ALA A 81 -30.33 -18.91 18.13
CA ALA A 81 -30.56 -17.55 18.63
C ALA A 81 -31.99 -17.07 18.36
N GLU A 82 -32.52 -17.31 17.15
CA GLU A 82 -33.90 -16.98 16.79
C GLU A 82 -34.90 -17.72 17.69
N ALA A 83 -34.73 -19.03 17.90
CA ALA A 83 -35.60 -19.83 18.77
C ALA A 83 -35.55 -19.37 20.24
N VAL A 84 -34.38 -18.95 20.74
CA VAL A 84 -34.29 -18.38 22.09
C VAL A 84 -35.04 -17.04 22.15
N LEU A 85 -34.86 -16.16 21.16
CA LEU A 85 -35.52 -14.85 21.11
C LEU A 85 -37.04 -14.93 20.94
N GLU A 86 -37.58 -16.02 20.39
CA GLU A 86 -39.03 -16.28 20.37
C GLU A 86 -39.59 -16.47 21.79
N THR A 87 -38.80 -17.05 22.69
CA THR A 87 -39.21 -17.35 24.08
C THR A 87 -38.75 -16.31 25.09
N ASP A 88 -37.62 -15.65 24.82
CA ASP A 88 -36.97 -14.63 25.65
C ASP A 88 -36.45 -13.50 24.76
N PRO A 89 -37.31 -12.52 24.39
CA PRO A 89 -36.96 -11.46 23.44
C PRO A 89 -35.80 -10.55 23.85
N ASP A 90 -35.48 -10.53 25.14
CA ASP A 90 -34.45 -9.70 25.78
C ASP A 90 -33.17 -10.50 26.09
N ASN A 91 -33.05 -11.72 25.56
CA ASN A 91 -31.84 -12.52 25.74
C ASN A 91 -30.62 -11.85 25.07
N GLY A 92 -29.70 -11.33 25.90
CA GLY A 92 -28.50 -10.63 25.44
C GLY A 92 -27.56 -11.52 24.62
N GLY A 93 -27.35 -12.77 25.03
CA GLY A 93 -26.49 -13.72 24.31
C GLY A 93 -27.02 -14.06 22.92
N ALA A 94 -28.31 -14.39 22.82
CA ALA A 94 -28.97 -14.65 21.55
C ALA A 94 -28.98 -13.40 20.64
N SER A 95 -29.20 -12.21 21.21
CA SER A 95 -29.15 -10.95 20.47
C SER A 95 -27.76 -10.65 19.91
N ILE A 96 -26.68 -10.95 20.64
CA ILE A 96 -25.30 -10.83 20.13
C ILE A 96 -25.07 -11.78 18.96
N ILE A 97 -25.47 -13.06 19.07
CA ILE A 97 -25.32 -14.04 17.98
C ILE A 97 -26.06 -13.56 16.73
N LEU A 98 -27.30 -13.09 16.89
CA LEU A 98 -28.10 -12.59 15.78
C LEU A 98 -27.53 -11.31 15.18
N ALA A 99 -26.96 -10.41 15.98
CA ALA A 99 -26.29 -9.21 15.48
C ALA A 99 -25.07 -9.54 14.62
N ILE A 100 -24.27 -10.51 15.05
CA ILE A 100 -23.11 -10.99 14.29
C ILE A 100 -23.54 -11.73 13.02
N ALA A 101 -24.59 -12.55 13.10
CA ALA A 101 -25.17 -13.23 11.94
C ALA A 101 -25.73 -12.25 10.92
N ALA A 102 -26.50 -11.25 11.36
CA ALA A 102 -27.07 -10.22 10.48
C ALA A 102 -25.96 -9.40 9.79
N ALA A 103 -24.87 -9.08 10.50
CA ALA A 103 -23.74 -8.37 9.90
C ALA A 103 -23.06 -9.17 8.76
N ARG A 104 -23.24 -10.50 8.71
CA ARG A 104 -22.80 -11.37 7.61
C ARG A 104 -23.75 -11.36 6.46
N ASP A 105 -25.02 -11.56 6.78
CA ASP A 105 -26.05 -11.87 5.79
C ASP A 105 -26.59 -10.61 5.10
N MET A 106 -26.38 -9.44 5.70
CA MET A 106 -26.98 -8.18 5.28
C MET A 106 -25.91 -7.09 5.13
N ASN A 107 -26.24 -6.04 4.38
CA ASN A 107 -25.40 -4.84 4.34
C ASN A 107 -25.38 -4.14 5.71
N TYR A 108 -24.51 -3.13 5.84
CA TYR A 108 -24.30 -2.45 7.12
C TYR A 108 -25.57 -1.83 7.69
N ASP A 109 -26.32 -1.09 6.86
CA ASP A 109 -27.50 -0.34 7.29
C ASP A 109 -28.63 -1.28 7.74
N GLU A 110 -28.81 -2.38 7.02
CA GLU A 110 -29.81 -3.41 7.34
C GLU A 110 -29.47 -4.23 8.59
N SER A 111 -28.18 -4.43 8.88
CA SER A 111 -27.74 -5.16 10.07
C SER A 111 -27.68 -4.29 11.34
N LEU A 112 -27.74 -2.95 11.21
CA LEU A 112 -27.60 -2.01 12.32
C LEU A 112 -28.66 -2.18 13.42
N PRO A 113 -29.96 -2.42 13.12
CA PRO A 113 -30.98 -2.62 14.16
C PRO A 113 -30.68 -3.79 15.10
N PHE A 114 -30.05 -4.86 14.60
CA PHE A 114 -29.66 -6.01 15.41
C PHE A 114 -28.50 -5.68 16.36
N VAL A 115 -27.52 -4.93 15.87
CA VAL A 115 -26.39 -4.44 16.67
C VAL A 115 -26.88 -3.46 17.74
N GLU A 116 -27.77 -2.53 17.39
CA GLU A 116 -28.36 -1.59 18.33
C GLU A 116 -29.21 -2.31 19.39
N LYS A 117 -30.01 -3.31 18.99
CA LYS A 117 -30.73 -4.17 19.94
C LYS A 117 -29.78 -4.86 20.93
N ALA A 118 -28.72 -5.50 20.43
CA ALA A 118 -27.73 -6.14 21.30
C ALA A 118 -27.05 -5.15 22.26
N LEU A 119 -26.69 -3.95 21.78
CA LEU A 119 -26.12 -2.88 22.62
C LEU A 119 -27.09 -2.39 23.71
N THR A 120 -28.39 -2.36 23.45
CA THR A 120 -29.37 -1.98 24.50
C THR A 120 -29.48 -3.01 25.61
N LEU A 121 -29.34 -4.30 25.28
CA LEU A 121 -29.49 -5.39 26.23
C LEU A 121 -28.21 -5.63 27.06
N VAL A 122 -27.04 -5.51 26.43
CA VAL A 122 -25.73 -5.81 27.04
C VAL A 122 -24.67 -4.75 26.67
N PRO A 123 -24.86 -3.48 27.05
CA PRO A 123 -24.02 -2.36 26.60
C PRO A 123 -22.55 -2.48 27.00
N LYS A 124 -22.25 -3.19 28.10
CA LYS A 124 -20.90 -3.34 28.65
C LYS A 124 -20.22 -4.65 28.26
N ASP A 125 -20.87 -5.48 27.46
CA ASP A 125 -20.33 -6.77 27.08
C ASP A 125 -19.20 -6.60 26.04
N PRO A 126 -18.02 -7.19 26.26
CA PRO A 126 -16.87 -7.00 25.37
C PRO A 126 -17.10 -7.57 23.98
N CYS A 127 -17.93 -8.60 23.81
CA CYS A 127 -18.21 -9.20 22.51
C CYS A 127 -18.96 -8.22 21.60
N ILE A 128 -20.03 -7.57 22.07
CA ILE A 128 -20.77 -6.61 21.24
C ILE A 128 -19.98 -5.32 21.01
N ASN A 129 -19.21 -4.85 22.00
CA ASN A 129 -18.38 -3.65 21.85
C ASN A 129 -17.23 -3.89 20.85
N LEU A 130 -16.55 -5.05 20.89
CA LEU A 130 -15.54 -5.42 19.90
C LEU A 130 -16.15 -5.63 18.51
N HIS A 131 -17.34 -6.22 18.42
CA HIS A 131 -18.06 -6.36 17.17
C HIS A 131 -18.40 -4.98 16.55
N LEU A 132 -18.88 -4.03 17.37
CA LEU A 132 -19.15 -2.66 16.93
C LEU A 132 -17.88 -1.98 16.38
N ILE A 133 -16.76 -2.11 17.12
CA ILE A 133 -15.46 -1.59 16.70
C ILE A 133 -15.03 -2.19 15.35
N ASP A 134 -15.07 -3.52 15.17
CA ASP A 134 -14.72 -4.16 13.90
C ASP A 134 -15.64 -3.73 12.74
N LYS A 135 -16.95 -3.62 13.01
CA LYS A 135 -17.93 -3.20 12.00
C LYS A 135 -17.64 -1.78 11.48
N TYR A 136 -17.40 -0.83 12.37
CA TYR A 136 -17.05 0.55 11.97
C TYR A 136 -15.73 0.63 11.21
N ARG A 137 -14.76 -0.22 11.55
CA ARG A 137 -13.50 -0.35 10.81
C ARG A 137 -13.73 -0.67 9.33
N ARG A 138 -14.52 -1.71 9.08
CA ARG A 138 -14.64 -2.33 7.75
C ARG A 138 -15.46 -1.49 6.78
N TYR A 139 -16.46 -0.77 7.28
CA TYR A 139 -17.49 -0.19 6.41
C TYR A 139 -17.49 1.35 6.30
N HIS A 140 -16.94 2.11 7.26
CA HIS A 140 -17.19 3.57 7.29
C HIS A 140 -15.98 4.49 7.44
N GLY A 141 -14.78 3.98 7.72
CA GLY A 141 -13.56 4.82 7.78
C GLY A 141 -13.69 6.05 8.70
N PHE A 142 -14.59 6.00 9.68
CA PHE A 142 -14.83 7.05 10.67
C PHE A 142 -15.33 8.40 10.13
N GLY A 143 -16.14 8.41 9.07
CA GLY A 143 -16.55 9.64 8.38
C GLY A 143 -17.43 10.61 9.18
N ARG A 144 -18.38 10.14 10.00
CA ARG A 144 -19.36 11.02 10.69
C ARG A 144 -19.09 11.14 12.20
N ILE A 145 -19.44 12.30 12.79
CA ILE A 145 -19.25 12.57 14.23
C ILE A 145 -20.03 11.58 15.11
N ASP A 146 -21.26 11.24 14.72
CA ASP A 146 -22.12 10.32 15.49
C ASP A 146 -21.55 8.90 15.53
N GLU A 147 -20.83 8.50 14.47
CA GLU A 147 -20.13 7.22 14.40
C GLU A 147 -18.91 7.22 15.32
N GLN A 148 -18.20 8.36 15.42
CA GLN A 148 -17.07 8.53 16.37
C GLN A 148 -17.55 8.37 17.81
N GLU A 149 -18.70 8.94 18.13
CA GLU A 149 -19.29 8.86 19.47
C GLU A 149 -19.67 7.43 19.83
N LYS A 150 -20.32 6.69 18.92
CA LYS A 150 -20.68 5.28 19.14
C LYS A 150 -19.44 4.41 19.36
N VAL A 151 -18.39 4.58 18.57
CA VAL A 151 -17.13 3.86 18.72
C VAL A 151 -16.44 4.22 20.02
N LEU A 152 -16.42 5.51 20.39
CA LEU A 152 -15.82 5.96 21.64
C LEU A 152 -16.53 5.37 22.86
N ILE A 153 -17.86 5.30 22.86
CA ILE A 153 -18.64 4.63 23.92
C ILE A 153 -18.25 3.15 24.01
N ALA A 154 -18.13 2.47 22.87
CA ALA A 154 -17.72 1.06 22.88
C ALA A 154 -16.31 0.84 23.40
N LEU A 155 -15.38 1.75 23.08
CA LEU A 155 -14.03 1.75 23.64
C LEU A 155 -14.06 1.98 25.16
N GLU A 156 -14.81 2.98 25.64
CA GLU A 156 -14.97 3.25 27.08
C GLU A 156 -15.50 2.02 27.83
N ASN A 157 -16.58 1.40 27.32
CA ASN A 157 -17.15 0.18 27.88
C ASN A 157 -16.15 -0.98 27.90
N PHE A 158 -15.40 -1.15 26.81
CA PHE A 158 -14.37 -2.18 26.71
C PHE A 158 -13.24 -1.98 27.72
N PHE A 159 -12.78 -0.74 27.92
CA PHE A 159 -11.73 -0.44 28.90
C PHE A 159 -12.21 -0.55 30.35
N GLU A 160 -13.44 -0.13 30.65
CA GLU A 160 -14.05 -0.38 31.97
C GLU A 160 -14.12 -1.88 32.27
N TRP A 161 -14.53 -2.66 31.27
CA TRP A 161 -14.58 -4.11 31.36
C TRP A 161 -13.18 -4.70 31.59
N ALA A 162 -12.20 -4.30 30.78
CA ALA A 162 -10.81 -4.74 30.83
C ALA A 162 -10.14 -4.51 32.20
N LYS A 163 -10.45 -3.38 32.87
CA LYS A 163 -9.91 -3.06 34.21
C LYS A 163 -10.32 -4.05 35.30
N ARG A 164 -11.45 -4.74 35.13
CA ARG A 164 -12.00 -5.67 36.13
C ARG A 164 -11.49 -7.10 35.95
N GLN A 165 -10.75 -7.37 34.88
CA GLN A 165 -10.28 -8.71 34.55
C GLN A 165 -8.84 -8.92 35.03
N ASP A 166 -8.55 -10.12 35.52
CA ASP A 166 -7.18 -10.61 35.72
C ASP A 166 -6.60 -11.15 34.39
N ASP A 167 -5.39 -11.76 34.38
CA ASP A 167 -4.75 -12.38 33.19
C ASP A 167 -5.45 -13.68 32.72
N THR A 168 -6.78 -13.65 32.72
CA THR A 168 -7.64 -14.72 32.25
C THR A 168 -7.48 -14.89 30.74
N PRO A 169 -7.73 -16.09 30.22
CA PRO A 169 -7.78 -16.32 28.77
C PRO A 169 -8.75 -15.34 28.07
N TYR A 170 -9.92 -15.12 28.68
CA TYR A 170 -10.97 -14.19 28.23
C TYR A 170 -10.43 -12.74 28.06
N TYR A 171 -9.61 -12.27 29.01
CA TYR A 171 -8.95 -10.98 28.91
C TYR A 171 -7.86 -10.91 27.83
N ARG A 172 -7.09 -11.99 27.64
CA ARG A 172 -6.04 -12.08 26.60
C ARG A 172 -6.64 -12.01 25.19
N ASP A 173 -7.74 -12.69 24.94
CA ASP A 173 -8.40 -12.71 23.63
C ASP A 173 -9.02 -11.37 23.28
N ALA A 174 -9.67 -10.75 24.26
CA ALA A 174 -10.19 -9.39 24.14
C ALA A 174 -9.06 -8.38 23.79
N LYS A 175 -7.91 -8.48 24.47
CA LYS A 175 -6.71 -7.67 24.18
C LYS A 175 -6.17 -7.93 22.76
N PHE A 176 -6.16 -9.20 22.33
CA PHE A 176 -5.75 -9.58 20.99
C PHE A 176 -6.67 -8.97 19.92
N ALA A 177 -7.99 -9.14 20.08
CA ALA A 177 -9.00 -8.61 19.17
C ALA A 177 -8.89 -7.08 19.05
N TYR A 178 -8.81 -6.37 20.18
CA TYR A 178 -8.60 -4.93 20.21
C TYR A 178 -7.34 -4.51 19.40
N ARG A 179 -6.20 -5.20 19.61
CA ARG A 179 -4.94 -4.95 18.86
C ARG A 179 -5.07 -5.25 17.36
N ARG A 180 -5.88 -6.24 16.99
CA ARG A 180 -6.14 -6.66 15.61
C ARG A 180 -6.94 -5.61 14.85
N HIS A 181 -7.99 -5.05 15.45
CA HIS A 181 -8.87 -4.10 14.77
C HIS A 181 -8.24 -2.70 14.60
N ARG A 182 -7.13 -2.40 15.31
CA ARG A 182 -6.34 -1.15 15.17
C ARG A 182 -7.14 0.16 15.38
N ILE A 183 -8.27 0.09 16.08
CA ILE A 183 -9.09 1.26 16.41
C ILE A 183 -8.84 1.59 17.88
N THR A 184 -8.21 2.73 18.10
CA THR A 184 -7.81 3.19 19.43
C THR A 184 -8.50 4.52 19.75
N PRO A 185 -8.55 4.93 21.03
CA PRO A 185 -8.99 6.29 21.40
C PRO A 185 -8.20 7.37 20.65
N TYR A 186 -6.94 7.09 20.29
CA TYR A 186 -6.09 7.99 19.49
C TYR A 186 -6.57 8.10 18.04
N ALA A 187 -6.94 6.99 17.40
CA ALA A 187 -7.46 7.00 16.04
C ALA A 187 -8.76 7.81 15.95
N VAL A 188 -9.66 7.64 16.93
CA VAL A 188 -10.90 8.44 17.05
C VAL A 188 -10.58 9.91 17.31
N TYR A 189 -9.60 10.20 18.18
CA TYR A 189 -9.11 11.56 18.43
C TYR A 189 -8.60 12.25 17.16
N GLN A 190 -7.73 11.59 16.39
CA GLN A 190 -7.18 12.16 15.15
C GLN A 190 -8.27 12.46 14.13
N LYS A 191 -9.23 11.55 13.98
CA LYS A 191 -10.36 11.77 13.06
C LYS A 191 -11.24 12.93 13.50
N LEU A 192 -11.58 13.02 14.79
CA LEU A 192 -12.34 14.16 15.34
C LEU A 192 -11.59 15.48 15.17
N LYS A 193 -10.26 15.47 15.26
CA LYS A 193 -9.41 16.66 15.06
C LYS A 193 -9.44 17.13 13.60
N SER A 194 -9.38 16.18 12.66
CA SER A 194 -9.56 16.44 11.22
C SER A 194 -10.94 16.99 10.90
N LEU A 195 -12.02 16.33 11.37
CA LEU A 195 -13.40 16.81 11.17
C LEU A 195 -13.63 18.21 11.75
N LYS A 196 -13.08 18.47 12.94
CA LYS A 196 -13.12 19.80 13.56
C LYS A 196 -12.45 20.86 12.69
N ALA A 197 -11.27 20.57 12.12
CA ALA A 197 -10.56 21.49 11.24
C ALA A 197 -11.40 21.84 9.98
N ASP A 198 -12.08 20.85 9.40
CA ASP A 198 -12.99 21.06 8.27
C ASP A 198 -14.20 21.95 8.62
N PHE A 199 -14.65 21.92 9.88
CA PHE A 199 -15.76 22.75 10.37
C PHE A 199 -15.35 24.17 10.75
N GLU A 200 -14.08 24.39 11.07
CA GLU A 200 -13.52 25.68 11.46
C GLU A 200 -13.15 26.59 10.27
N MET A 201 -13.54 26.22 9.04
CA MET A 201 -13.36 27.09 7.87
C MET A 201 -14.18 28.39 8.00
N PRO A 202 -13.57 29.58 7.80
CA PRO A 202 -14.14 30.89 8.13
C PRO A 202 -15.56 31.13 7.61
N GLU A 203 -15.87 30.61 6.42
CA GLU A 203 -17.15 30.78 5.72
C GLU A 203 -18.30 29.96 6.32
N ARG A 204 -18.02 28.97 7.18
CA ARG A 204 -19.00 27.96 7.66
C ARG A 204 -19.11 27.86 9.18
N ILE A 205 -18.28 28.59 9.93
CA ILE A 205 -18.19 28.52 11.40
C ILE A 205 -19.55 28.72 12.10
N GLU A 206 -20.31 29.75 11.73
CA GLU A 206 -21.59 30.07 12.39
C GLU A 206 -22.64 28.96 12.17
N GLN A 207 -22.64 28.34 10.98
CA GLN A 207 -23.57 27.28 10.61
C GLN A 207 -23.21 25.92 11.26
N ARG A 208 -21.95 25.74 11.70
CA ARG A 208 -21.42 24.46 12.21
C ARG A 208 -21.00 24.50 13.68
N ARG A 209 -21.32 25.57 14.42
CA ARG A 209 -20.94 25.77 15.84
C ARG A 209 -21.26 24.56 16.73
N THR A 210 -22.46 23.97 16.58
CA THR A 210 -22.90 22.81 17.37
C THR A 210 -22.08 21.55 17.10
N LEU A 211 -21.64 21.34 15.85
CA LEU A 211 -20.78 20.21 15.48
C LEU A 211 -19.35 20.39 16.03
N ILE A 212 -18.84 21.63 16.02
CA ILE A 212 -17.53 21.98 16.61
C ILE A 212 -17.54 21.72 18.13
N GLU A 213 -18.60 22.14 18.83
CA GLU A 213 -18.79 21.88 20.26
C GLU A 213 -18.85 20.37 20.56
N LYS A 214 -19.56 19.61 19.73
CA LYS A 214 -19.63 18.14 19.83
C LYS A 214 -18.24 17.50 19.64
N CYS A 215 -17.49 17.91 18.62
CA CYS A 215 -16.10 17.45 18.42
C CYS A 215 -15.22 17.76 19.64
N ASN A 216 -15.29 18.97 20.20
CA ASN A 216 -14.52 19.36 21.38
C ASN A 216 -14.82 18.48 22.60
N SER A 217 -16.11 18.16 22.82
CA SER A 217 -16.54 17.26 23.90
C SER A 217 -15.97 15.84 23.73
N LEU A 218 -16.07 15.29 22.52
CA LEU A 218 -15.56 13.94 22.22
C LEU A 218 -14.03 13.87 22.27
N ILE A 219 -13.33 14.91 21.79
CA ILE A 219 -11.87 15.03 21.91
C ILE A 219 -11.44 15.01 23.38
N LYS A 220 -12.17 15.70 24.26
CA LYS A 220 -11.89 15.70 25.70
C LYS A 220 -12.04 14.29 26.30
N ARG A 221 -13.08 13.55 25.91
CA ARG A 221 -13.27 12.15 26.33
C ARG A 221 -12.15 11.24 25.83
N CYS A 222 -11.75 11.35 24.57
CA CYS A 222 -10.63 10.58 24.02
C CYS A 222 -9.34 10.83 24.82
N ARG A 223 -9.03 12.09 25.14
CA ARG A 223 -7.87 12.46 25.95
C ARG A 223 -7.88 11.86 27.36
N ALA A 224 -9.06 11.77 27.98
CA ALA A 224 -9.20 11.13 29.28
C ALA A 224 -9.04 9.60 29.22
N LEU A 225 -9.43 8.99 28.09
CA LEU A 225 -9.38 7.54 27.89
C LEU A 225 -7.98 7.02 27.50
N LEU A 226 -7.14 7.85 26.87
CA LEU A 226 -5.80 7.46 26.41
C LEU A 226 -4.90 6.90 27.53
N PRO A 227 -4.73 7.56 28.70
CA PRO A 227 -3.94 7.02 29.80
C PRO A 227 -4.49 5.70 30.36
N GLU A 228 -5.82 5.52 30.33
CA GLU A 228 -6.47 4.31 30.84
C GLU A 228 -6.25 3.10 29.93
N ALA A 229 -6.32 3.32 28.62
CA ALA A 229 -6.02 2.31 27.61
C ALA A 229 -4.57 1.80 27.73
N GLN A 230 -3.67 2.71 28.04
CA GLN A 230 -2.25 2.44 28.20
C GLN A 230 -1.95 1.65 29.48
N ALA A 231 -2.46 2.12 30.63
CA ALA A 231 -2.25 1.46 31.92
C ALA A 231 -2.80 0.02 31.97
N ALA A 232 -3.91 -0.25 31.29
CA ALA A 232 -4.52 -1.58 31.25
C ALA A 232 -3.60 -2.63 30.60
N PHE A 233 -2.74 -2.26 29.65
CA PHE A 233 -2.01 -3.23 28.83
C PHE A 233 -0.50 -3.33 29.10
N GLU A 234 0.08 -2.40 29.86
CA GLU A 234 1.54 -2.28 30.14
C GLU A 234 2.05 -3.13 31.31
N LYS A 235 1.19 -3.47 32.28
CA LYS A 235 1.57 -4.16 33.54
C LYS A 235 2.40 -5.44 33.33
N LYS A 236 2.17 -6.17 32.23
CA LYS A 236 2.83 -7.44 31.91
C LYS A 236 4.17 -7.27 31.16
N LEU A 237 4.31 -6.22 30.33
CA LEU A 237 5.54 -5.98 29.55
C LEU A 237 6.71 -5.60 30.46
N LEU A 238 6.44 -4.74 31.45
CA LEU A 238 7.42 -4.36 32.48
C LEU A 238 7.82 -5.55 33.35
N GLN A 239 6.91 -6.48 33.60
CA GLN A 239 7.16 -7.67 34.40
C GLN A 239 7.97 -8.73 33.62
N GLU A 240 7.71 -8.91 32.32
CA GLU A 240 8.48 -9.80 31.45
C GLU A 240 9.94 -9.32 31.27
N SER A 241 10.16 -8.01 31.06
CA SER A 241 11.51 -7.44 30.95
C SER A 241 12.29 -7.51 32.26
N ALA A 242 11.64 -7.30 33.41
CA ALA A 242 12.27 -7.45 34.73
C ALA A 242 12.69 -8.90 35.01
N ASN A 243 11.84 -9.87 34.64
CA ASN A 243 12.11 -11.30 34.79
C ASN A 243 13.26 -11.79 33.88
N ALA A 244 13.33 -11.30 32.64
CA ALA A 244 14.39 -11.68 31.70
C ALA A 244 15.79 -11.25 32.18
N CYS A 245 15.88 -10.13 32.92
CA CYS A 245 17.13 -9.60 33.46
C CYS A 245 17.47 -10.13 34.88
N GLY A 246 16.64 -11.02 35.45
CA GLY A 246 16.81 -11.51 36.83
C GLY A 246 16.71 -10.41 37.90
N LEU A 247 16.00 -9.31 37.61
CA LEU A 247 15.86 -8.16 38.50
C LEU A 247 14.57 -8.27 39.31
N ASP A 248 14.69 -8.27 40.65
CA ASP A 248 13.53 -8.14 41.53
C ASP A 248 12.90 -6.76 41.34
N ASN A 249 11.67 -6.72 40.82
CA ASN A 249 10.85 -5.52 40.62
C ASN A 249 11.56 -4.38 39.87
N GLY A 250 11.86 -4.60 38.57
CA GLY A 250 12.08 -3.54 37.58
C GLY A 250 12.97 -2.40 38.07
N ALA A 251 14.29 -2.63 38.09
CA ALA A 251 15.27 -1.59 38.40
C ALA A 251 15.59 -0.79 37.11
N PRO A 252 14.94 0.37 36.86
CA PRO A 252 15.12 1.17 35.65
C PRO A 252 16.50 1.84 35.55
N GLU A 253 17.33 1.73 36.58
CA GLU A 253 18.69 2.27 36.63
C GLU A 253 19.72 1.34 35.96
N ASN A 254 19.33 0.10 35.59
CA ASN A 254 20.21 -0.82 34.89
C ASN A 254 20.17 -0.60 33.37
N ILE A 255 21.31 -0.27 32.79
CA ILE A 255 21.49 -0.08 31.33
C ILE A 255 21.11 -1.37 30.56
N ASP A 256 21.43 -2.54 31.10
CA ASP A 256 21.15 -3.85 30.47
C ASP A 256 19.63 -4.12 30.34
N PHE A 257 18.82 -3.54 31.23
CA PHE A 257 17.36 -3.64 31.18
C PHE A 257 16.80 -2.92 29.95
N TRP A 258 17.31 -1.73 29.64
CA TRP A 258 16.82 -0.92 28.54
C TRP A 258 17.30 -1.43 27.18
N ASP A 259 18.53 -1.96 27.09
CA ASP A 259 19.00 -2.68 25.90
C ASP A 259 18.07 -3.87 25.61
N THR A 260 17.82 -4.73 26.61
CA THR A 260 16.91 -5.88 26.50
C THR A 260 15.47 -5.46 26.16
N TYR A 261 15.02 -4.32 26.69
CA TYR A 261 13.70 -3.77 26.40
C TYR A 261 13.57 -3.33 24.94
N LEU A 262 14.57 -2.61 24.40
CA LEU A 262 14.61 -2.15 23.01
C LEU A 262 14.76 -3.34 22.04
N ASP A 263 15.62 -4.30 22.35
CA ASP A 263 15.79 -5.55 21.57
C ASP A 263 14.52 -6.41 21.59
N SER A 264 13.81 -6.49 22.73
CA SER A 264 12.54 -7.21 22.80
C SER A 264 11.45 -6.53 21.98
N LEU A 265 11.50 -5.21 21.83
CA LEU A 265 10.56 -4.51 20.96
C LEU A 265 10.82 -4.91 19.51
N GLU A 266 12.09 -4.90 19.09
CA GLU A 266 12.54 -5.31 17.75
C GLU A 266 12.11 -6.73 17.40
N ASN A 267 12.43 -7.70 18.26
CA ASN A 267 12.12 -9.13 18.06
C ASN A 267 10.62 -9.43 18.00
N ARG A 268 9.77 -8.56 18.57
CA ARG A 268 8.30 -8.66 18.48
C ARG A 268 7.74 -8.02 17.21
N GLY A 269 8.61 -7.61 16.28
CA GLY A 269 8.29 -7.00 15.00
C GLY A 269 7.78 -5.58 15.18
N LEU A 270 8.70 -4.61 15.28
CA LEU A 270 8.45 -3.15 15.36
C LEU A 270 7.71 -2.53 14.15
N SER A 271 6.82 -3.26 13.48
CA SER A 271 6.10 -2.86 12.28
C SER A 271 4.76 -2.13 12.53
N ARG A 272 4.52 -1.53 13.70
CA ARG A 272 3.30 -0.69 13.88
C ARG A 272 3.53 0.64 14.62
N PRO A 273 2.89 1.74 14.19
CA PRO A 273 3.39 3.12 14.40
C PRO A 273 3.09 3.77 15.77
N TRP A 274 2.60 3.05 16.79
CA TRP A 274 1.94 3.71 17.94
C TRP A 274 2.31 3.11 19.32
N TRP A 275 3.59 3.09 19.68
CA TRP A 275 3.96 2.97 21.09
C TRP A 275 3.98 4.38 21.72
N GLU A 276 2.90 4.78 22.41
CA GLU A 276 2.95 6.00 23.23
C GLU A 276 3.73 5.65 24.50
N LEU A 277 4.83 6.36 24.79
CA LEU A 277 5.59 6.17 26.03
C LEU A 277 4.84 6.86 27.17
N THR A 278 4.61 6.21 28.32
CA THR A 278 4.09 6.93 29.50
C THR A 278 5.10 7.99 29.94
N PRO A 279 4.68 9.08 30.62
CA PRO A 279 5.63 10.05 31.17
C PRO A 279 6.74 9.41 32.01
N LYS A 280 6.43 8.34 32.75
CA LYS A 280 7.40 7.59 33.54
C LYS A 280 8.45 6.91 32.64
N ILE A 281 8.02 6.22 31.60
CA ILE A 281 8.91 5.53 30.66
C ILE A 281 9.70 6.54 29.81
N GLN A 282 9.09 7.66 29.42
CA GLN A 282 9.78 8.76 28.76
C GLN A 282 10.95 9.26 29.61
N THR A 283 10.71 9.55 30.90
CA THR A 283 11.79 9.98 31.81
C THR A 283 12.90 8.93 31.92
N GLN A 284 12.55 7.65 32.03
CA GLN A 284 13.56 6.60 32.20
C GLN A 284 14.36 6.34 30.92
N LEU A 285 13.71 6.33 29.75
CA LEU A 285 14.41 6.24 28.46
C LEU A 285 15.28 7.47 28.23
N LEU A 286 14.80 8.65 28.61
CA LEU A 286 15.55 9.90 28.51
C LEU A 286 16.83 9.84 29.36
N ASP A 287 16.73 9.36 30.60
CA ASP A 287 17.90 9.14 31.46
C ASP A 287 18.87 8.11 30.87
N TYR A 288 18.34 7.01 30.32
CA TYR A 288 19.14 5.99 29.62
C TYR A 288 19.90 6.58 28.43
N PHE A 289 19.22 7.29 27.52
CA PHE A 289 19.86 7.88 26.34
C PHE A 289 20.86 8.97 26.71
N LYS A 290 20.57 9.80 27.72
CA LYS A 290 21.55 10.77 28.25
C LYS A 290 22.79 10.09 28.82
N ALA A 291 22.62 8.98 29.54
CA ALA A 291 23.75 8.21 30.06
C ALA A 291 24.61 7.63 28.92
N ARG A 292 23.98 7.10 27.85
CA ARG A 292 24.70 6.65 26.66
C ARG A 292 25.44 7.80 25.97
N VAL A 293 24.77 8.92 25.70
CA VAL A 293 25.38 10.11 25.10
C VAL A 293 26.59 10.60 25.92
N ALA A 294 26.47 10.67 27.25
CA ALA A 294 27.58 11.05 28.12
C ALA A 294 28.76 10.07 28.08
N ALA A 295 28.50 8.78 27.88
CA ALA A 295 29.53 7.75 27.75
C ALA A 295 30.30 7.82 26.42
N GLY A 296 29.77 8.48 25.39
CA GLY A 296 30.49 8.81 24.16
C GLY A 296 30.77 7.61 23.26
N VAL A 297 32.05 7.40 22.91
CA VAL A 297 32.50 6.34 21.98
C VAL A 297 33.36 5.33 22.74
N VAL A 298 33.10 4.05 22.53
CA VAL A 298 33.87 2.92 23.09
C VAL A 298 34.26 2.00 21.93
N ASP A 299 35.55 1.65 21.84
CA ASP A 299 36.12 0.81 20.78
C ASP A 299 35.77 1.27 19.35
N GLY A 300 35.68 2.58 19.15
CA GLY A 300 35.34 3.21 17.88
C GLY A 300 33.86 3.15 17.50
N LYS A 301 32.98 2.63 18.37
CA LYS A 301 31.52 2.61 18.20
C LYS A 301 30.85 3.57 19.17
N THR A 302 29.74 4.18 18.77
CA THR A 302 28.93 4.93 19.74
C THR A 302 28.35 3.97 20.77
N THR A 303 28.18 4.43 22.01
CA THR A 303 27.54 3.66 23.08
C THR A 303 26.01 3.58 22.94
N LEU A 304 25.45 4.21 21.90
CA LEU A 304 24.03 4.24 21.61
C LEU A 304 23.55 2.86 21.09
N PRO A 305 22.29 2.49 21.35
CA PRO A 305 21.75 1.22 20.86
C PRO A 305 21.69 1.20 19.32
N PRO A 306 21.76 0.01 18.70
CA PRO A 306 21.57 -0.14 17.25
C PRO A 306 20.15 0.27 16.85
N GLN A 307 19.91 0.53 15.57
CA GLN A 307 18.59 0.94 15.03
C GLN A 307 18.05 2.22 15.67
N LEU A 308 18.95 3.10 16.12
CA LEU A 308 18.59 4.34 16.81
C LEU A 308 17.53 5.19 16.07
N PRO A 309 17.56 5.35 14.73
CA PRO A 309 16.52 6.08 14.00
C PRO A 309 15.10 5.50 14.17
N GLU A 310 14.97 4.18 14.28
CA GLU A 310 13.67 3.52 14.48
C GLU A 310 13.06 3.84 15.84
N TYR A 311 13.89 4.08 16.85
CA TYR A 311 13.43 4.44 18.19
C TYR A 311 13.16 5.95 18.30
N VAL A 312 14.10 6.78 17.86
CA VAL A 312 14.08 8.23 18.03
C VAL A 312 12.94 8.88 17.25
N SER A 313 12.65 8.42 16.02
CA SER A 313 11.52 8.88 15.19
C SER A 313 10.15 8.77 15.87
N ARG A 314 10.07 8.00 16.96
CA ARG A 314 8.83 7.71 17.68
C ARG A 314 8.76 8.40 19.06
N PHE A 315 9.80 9.13 19.47
CA PHE A 315 9.79 9.84 20.76
C PHE A 315 8.91 11.09 20.70
N PRO A 316 8.23 11.44 21.81
CA PRO A 316 7.52 12.71 21.91
C PRO A 316 8.44 13.90 21.69
N GLU A 317 7.93 14.96 21.07
CA GLU A 317 8.68 16.19 20.75
C GLU A 317 9.42 16.78 21.96
N ALA A 318 8.82 16.73 23.15
CA ALA A 318 9.47 17.20 24.38
C ALA A 318 10.72 16.40 24.76
N MET A 319 10.70 15.08 24.57
CA MET A 319 11.84 14.20 24.83
C MET A 319 12.95 14.42 23.81
N LEU A 320 12.59 14.62 22.54
CA LEU A 320 13.53 14.96 21.47
C LEU A 320 14.23 16.30 21.75
N LEU A 321 13.47 17.31 22.19
CA LEU A 321 14.04 18.61 22.56
C LEU A 321 15.04 18.47 23.72
N GLU A 322 14.70 17.69 24.74
CA GLU A 322 15.57 17.51 25.91
C GLU A 322 16.84 16.71 25.59
N LEU A 323 16.74 15.67 24.75
CA LEU A 323 17.92 14.95 24.24
C LEU A 323 18.81 15.83 23.37
N ARG A 324 18.20 16.72 22.59
CA ARG A 324 18.91 17.70 21.76
C ARG A 324 19.68 18.70 22.62
N GLU A 325 19.02 19.36 23.56
CA GLU A 325 19.66 20.33 24.47
C GLU A 325 20.79 19.67 25.27
N PHE A 326 20.57 18.46 25.78
CA PHE A 326 21.61 17.72 26.50
C PHE A 326 22.81 17.37 25.60
N SER A 327 22.56 16.94 24.36
CA SER A 327 23.65 16.61 23.43
C SER A 327 24.44 17.86 23.02
N GLU A 328 23.78 19.01 22.84
CA GLU A 328 24.43 20.30 22.60
C GLU A 328 25.31 20.71 23.80
N GLU A 329 24.81 20.57 25.04
CA GLU A 329 25.58 20.86 26.27
C GLU A 329 26.81 19.95 26.42
N ILE A 330 26.68 18.66 26.08
CA ILE A 330 27.81 17.72 26.10
C ILE A 330 28.87 18.14 25.08
N LEU A 331 28.48 18.58 23.89
CA LEU A 331 29.43 19.03 22.86
C LEU A 331 30.13 20.35 23.20
N GLU A 332 29.50 21.25 23.95
CA GLU A 332 30.18 22.44 24.48
C GLU A 332 31.32 22.08 25.43
N LYS A 333 31.15 21.02 26.23
CA LYS A 333 32.15 20.54 27.20
C LYS A 333 33.16 19.56 26.58
N SER A 334 32.73 18.78 25.60
CA SER A 334 33.49 17.70 24.96
C SER A 334 33.14 17.65 23.47
N PRO A 335 33.77 18.52 22.65
CA PRO A 335 33.47 18.65 21.22
C PRO A 335 33.72 17.38 20.39
N ASP A 336 34.44 16.41 20.95
CA ASP A 336 34.81 15.12 20.36
C ASP A 336 33.86 13.96 20.78
N ASN A 337 32.72 14.26 21.40
CA ASN A 337 31.74 13.23 21.77
C ASN A 337 30.94 12.73 20.54
N GLY A 338 31.36 11.60 19.97
CA GLY A 338 30.71 10.99 18.80
C GLY A 338 29.27 10.52 19.01
N ALA A 339 28.88 10.13 20.23
CA ALA A 339 27.49 9.75 20.53
C ALA A 339 26.55 10.96 20.54
N ALA A 340 26.99 12.09 21.12
CA ALA A 340 26.25 13.34 21.07
C ALA A 340 26.05 13.82 19.61
N MET A 341 27.10 13.72 18.78
CA MET A 341 27.01 14.05 17.35
C MET A 341 26.01 13.16 16.60
N LYS A 342 26.05 11.83 16.82
CA LYS A 342 25.10 10.87 16.22
C LYS A 342 23.65 11.15 16.66
N MET A 343 23.43 11.44 17.94
CA MET A 343 22.11 11.76 18.47
C MET A 343 21.54 13.04 17.85
N LEU A 344 22.33 14.12 17.76
CA LEU A 344 21.90 15.36 17.14
C LEU A 344 21.58 15.19 15.66
N ALA A 345 22.41 14.44 14.92
CA ALA A 345 22.15 14.15 13.52
C ALA A 345 20.77 13.53 13.28
N ILE A 346 20.37 12.57 14.12
CA ILE A 346 19.08 11.88 13.99
C ILE A 346 17.92 12.76 14.45
N ILE A 347 18.07 13.51 15.55
CA ILE A 347 16.99 14.36 16.07
C ILE A 347 16.68 15.53 15.13
N VAL A 348 17.70 16.18 14.57
CA VAL A 348 17.48 17.33 13.68
C VAL A 348 16.81 16.88 12.37
N TRP A 349 17.10 15.66 11.91
CA TRP A 349 16.45 15.05 10.75
C TRP A 349 14.93 14.89 10.93
N GLU A 350 14.47 14.36 12.06
CA GLU A 350 13.05 14.14 12.36
C GLU A 350 12.24 15.43 12.57
N GLY A 351 12.90 16.52 12.96
CA GLY A 351 12.24 17.72 13.45
C GLY A 351 11.92 18.82 12.44
N ASN A 352 12.58 18.90 11.27
CA ASN A 352 12.43 20.07 10.40
C ASN A 352 12.83 19.92 8.92
N GLY A 353 12.82 18.72 8.33
CA GLY A 353 13.19 18.53 6.92
C GLY A 353 14.68 18.75 6.66
N ALA A 354 15.32 17.76 6.04
CA ALA A 354 16.75 17.70 5.75
C ALA A 354 17.40 19.06 5.41
N GLY A 355 18.25 19.56 6.30
CA GLY A 355 19.01 20.80 6.13
C GLY A 355 20.52 20.56 6.15
N ASN A 356 21.32 21.51 5.65
CA ASN A 356 22.80 21.41 5.59
C ASN A 356 23.49 21.22 6.97
N ARG A 357 22.80 21.43 8.09
CA ARG A 357 23.38 21.22 9.44
C ARG A 357 23.44 19.75 9.84
N ASP A 358 22.54 18.92 9.31
CA ASP A 358 22.40 17.50 9.68
C ASP A 358 23.60 16.70 9.15
N LEU A 359 24.01 17.03 7.93
CA LEU A 359 25.19 16.47 7.26
C LEU A 359 26.48 16.78 8.02
N LEU A 360 26.61 17.98 8.59
CA LEU A 360 27.80 18.36 9.37
C LEU A 360 27.93 17.49 10.63
N PHE A 361 26.81 17.24 11.33
CA PHE A 361 26.81 16.38 12.51
C PHE A 361 27.11 14.92 12.16
N LEU A 362 26.57 14.40 11.05
CA LEU A 362 26.87 13.04 10.57
C LEU A 362 28.34 12.88 10.17
N GLU A 363 28.90 13.84 9.43
CA GLU A 363 30.32 13.81 9.03
C GLU A 363 31.25 13.80 10.25
N GLN A 364 30.92 14.60 11.26
CA GLN A 364 31.66 14.65 12.52
C GLN A 364 31.49 13.36 13.32
N ALA A 365 30.26 12.84 13.43
CA ALA A 365 29.99 11.56 14.10
C ALA A 365 30.77 10.41 13.45
N MET A 366 30.81 10.34 12.12
CA MET A 366 31.60 9.33 11.39
C MET A 366 33.11 9.45 11.62
N ALA A 367 33.63 10.67 11.82
CA ALA A 367 35.04 10.87 12.13
C ALA A 367 35.39 10.43 13.56
N LEU A 368 34.45 10.61 14.49
CA LEU A 368 34.63 10.32 15.92
C LEU A 368 34.27 8.86 16.30
N ALA A 369 33.42 8.21 15.50
CA ALA A 369 33.02 6.80 15.67
C ALA A 369 33.26 6.00 14.38
N PRO A 370 34.53 5.76 13.99
CA PRO A 370 34.88 5.16 12.70
C PRO A 370 34.36 3.73 12.51
N ASN A 371 34.09 3.00 13.60
CA ASN A 371 33.61 1.60 13.56
C ASN A 371 32.08 1.50 13.65
N ASP A 372 31.35 2.63 13.69
CA ASP A 372 29.89 2.66 13.75
C ASP A 372 29.29 2.59 12.34
N VAL A 373 28.97 1.36 11.93
CA VAL A 373 28.47 1.04 10.58
C VAL A 373 27.11 1.69 10.32
N GLU A 374 26.26 1.80 11.33
CA GLU A 374 24.95 2.43 11.20
C GLU A 374 25.06 3.93 10.91
N THR A 375 26.01 4.62 11.54
CA THR A 375 26.29 6.04 11.26
C THR A 375 26.71 6.24 9.80
N CYS A 376 27.54 5.33 9.26
CA CYS A 376 27.93 5.37 7.85
C CYS A 376 26.73 5.12 6.92
N PHE A 377 25.87 4.15 7.23
CA PHE A 377 24.66 3.88 6.46
C PHE A 377 23.69 5.07 6.45
N LEU A 378 23.51 5.74 7.60
CA LEU A 378 22.67 6.92 7.71
C LEU A 378 23.18 8.06 6.83
N ALA A 379 24.49 8.33 6.84
CA ALA A 379 25.09 9.34 5.98
C ALA A 379 24.89 9.05 4.48
N ILE A 380 25.05 7.79 4.03
CA ILE A 380 24.78 7.41 2.63
C ILE A 380 23.32 7.66 2.26
N SER A 381 22.40 7.39 3.19
CA SER A 381 20.97 7.61 2.98
C SER A 381 20.64 9.10 2.80
N HIS A 382 21.35 9.99 3.51
CA HIS A 382 21.13 11.43 3.44
C HIS A 382 21.71 12.09 2.18
N TYR A 383 22.86 11.60 1.67
CA TYR A 383 23.42 12.09 0.39
C TYR A 383 22.55 11.74 -0.83
N ARG A 384 21.45 11.00 -0.65
CA ARG A 384 20.44 10.77 -1.69
C ARG A 384 19.70 12.04 -2.09
N GLU A 385 19.47 12.95 -1.14
CA GLU A 385 18.56 14.10 -1.29
C GLU A 385 19.26 15.40 -1.72
N SER A 386 20.56 15.55 -1.43
CA SER A 386 21.36 16.71 -1.83
C SER A 386 22.18 16.42 -3.09
N LEU A 387 22.26 17.40 -4.00
CA LEU A 387 23.19 17.38 -5.14
C LEU A 387 24.63 17.49 -4.60
N ASP A 388 25.22 16.36 -4.21
CA ASP A 388 26.59 16.23 -3.70
C ASP A 388 27.59 16.74 -4.76
N PRO A 389 28.59 17.59 -4.42
CA PRO A 389 29.70 17.91 -5.31
C PRO A 389 30.53 16.66 -5.64
N LEU A 390 30.08 15.93 -6.68
CA LEU A 390 30.76 14.84 -7.40
C LEU A 390 31.03 13.56 -6.59
N PHE A 391 30.01 12.94 -5.97
CA PHE A 391 30.02 11.56 -5.43
C PHE A 391 31.12 11.19 -4.42
N LYS A 392 32.04 12.11 -4.11
CA LYS A 392 33.30 11.85 -3.40
C LYS A 392 33.05 11.52 -1.94
N LEU A 393 32.10 12.22 -1.34
CA LEU A 393 31.75 12.05 0.06
C LEU A 393 30.97 10.74 0.26
N THR A 394 29.96 10.49 -0.58
CA THR A 394 29.24 9.20 -0.62
C THR A 394 30.19 8.02 -0.77
N LEU A 395 31.19 8.12 -1.66
CA LEU A 395 32.18 7.07 -1.87
C LEU A 395 33.06 6.84 -0.63
N THR A 396 33.50 7.92 0.04
CA THR A 396 34.27 7.84 1.29
C THR A 396 33.47 7.16 2.40
N THR A 397 32.17 7.42 2.48
CA THR A 397 31.29 6.78 3.46
C THR A 397 31.09 5.29 3.16
N LEU A 398 30.97 4.90 1.88
CA LEU A 398 30.91 3.49 1.49
C LEU A 398 32.20 2.76 1.82
N GLU A 399 33.36 3.35 1.58
CA GLU A 399 34.66 2.77 1.97
C GLU A 399 34.71 2.45 3.47
N ARG A 400 34.26 3.39 4.31
CA ARG A 400 34.18 3.18 5.77
C ARG A 400 33.15 2.13 6.16
N LEU A 401 31.98 2.12 5.53
CA LEU A 401 30.95 1.11 5.80
C LEU A 401 31.49 -0.30 5.51
N PHE A 402 32.20 -0.47 4.40
CA PHE A 402 32.76 -1.76 3.98
C PHE A 402 33.85 -2.22 4.94
N GLU A 403 34.78 -1.32 5.29
CA GLU A 403 35.84 -1.60 6.24
C GLU A 403 35.27 -2.00 7.62
N SER A 404 34.34 -1.20 8.15
CA SER A 404 33.78 -1.40 9.49
C SER A 404 32.82 -2.59 9.58
N ALA A 405 32.13 -2.96 8.49
CA ALA A 405 31.33 -4.18 8.44
C ALA A 405 32.24 -5.43 8.49
N LYS A 406 33.31 -5.45 7.67
CA LYS A 406 34.26 -6.57 7.62
C LYS A 406 35.03 -6.81 8.92
N GLN A 407 35.27 -5.75 9.71
CA GLN A 407 35.91 -5.89 11.02
C GLN A 407 35.02 -6.60 12.06
N GLN A 408 33.71 -6.66 11.83
CA GLN A 408 32.76 -7.31 12.73
C GLN A 408 32.54 -8.76 12.32
N ASP A 409 32.10 -8.98 11.09
CA ASP A 409 31.92 -10.29 10.46
C ASP A 409 31.85 -10.10 8.92
N GLU A 410 32.34 -11.05 8.14
CA GLU A 410 32.17 -11.01 6.68
C GLU A 410 30.69 -11.10 6.29
N SER A 411 29.86 -11.78 7.08
CA SER A 411 28.40 -11.84 6.85
C SER A 411 27.69 -10.51 7.07
N GLU A 412 28.25 -9.62 7.89
CA GLU A 412 27.70 -8.28 8.12
C GLU A 412 27.80 -7.41 6.85
N LEU A 413 28.87 -7.55 6.07
CA LEU A 413 28.99 -6.80 4.82
C LEU A 413 27.83 -7.10 3.86
N TYR A 414 27.45 -8.37 3.73
CA TYR A 414 26.28 -8.76 2.94
C TYR A 414 24.99 -8.13 3.50
N HIS A 415 24.78 -8.17 4.82
CA HIS A 415 23.60 -7.56 5.45
C HIS A 415 23.45 -6.07 5.06
N TRP A 416 24.52 -5.30 5.17
CA TRP A 416 24.51 -3.87 4.82
C TRP A 416 24.39 -3.62 3.32
N LEU A 417 25.00 -4.47 2.48
CA LEU A 417 24.81 -4.42 1.03
C LEU A 417 23.33 -4.66 0.66
N ALA A 418 22.71 -5.70 1.20
CA ALA A 418 21.29 -5.99 0.99
C ALA A 418 20.41 -4.81 1.45
N LYS A 419 20.72 -4.22 2.61
CA LYS A 419 20.03 -3.04 3.13
C LYS A 419 20.18 -1.80 2.23
N LEU A 420 21.38 -1.56 1.66
CA LEU A 420 21.59 -0.48 0.67
C LEU A 420 20.72 -0.68 -0.57
N TYR A 421 20.57 -1.92 -1.04
CA TYR A 421 19.70 -2.26 -2.17
C TYR A 421 18.21 -2.11 -1.83
N LYS A 422 17.83 -2.43 -0.60
CA LYS A 422 16.45 -2.37 -0.10
C LYS A 422 15.97 -0.94 0.17
N ASP A 423 16.78 -0.15 0.87
CA ASP A 423 16.30 1.09 1.50
C ASP A 423 16.82 2.37 0.80
N VAL A 424 17.98 2.30 0.14
CA VAL A 424 18.72 3.50 -0.30
C VAL A 424 18.87 3.61 -1.82
N GLY A 425 19.24 2.52 -2.50
CA GLY A 425 19.52 2.49 -3.94
C GLY A 425 20.82 3.17 -4.38
N ARG A 426 21.68 3.61 -3.45
CA ARG A 426 23.01 4.21 -3.70
C ARG A 426 24.12 3.18 -3.48
N THR A 427 24.20 2.19 -4.37
CA THR A 427 25.18 1.10 -4.31
C THR A 427 26.52 1.50 -4.95
N PRO A 428 27.63 0.77 -4.71
CA PRO A 428 28.89 1.01 -5.43
C PRO A 428 28.70 1.01 -6.96
N CYS A 429 27.88 0.09 -7.49
CA CYS A 429 27.57 0.00 -8.93
C CYS A 429 26.82 1.24 -9.43
N TYR A 430 25.91 1.80 -8.63
CA TYR A 430 25.23 3.04 -8.98
C TYR A 430 26.22 4.21 -9.11
N ILE A 431 27.14 4.36 -8.15
CA ILE A 431 28.14 5.42 -8.16
C ILE A 431 29.07 5.24 -9.36
N TYR A 432 29.58 4.02 -9.56
CA TYR A 432 30.47 3.69 -10.66
C TYR A 432 29.87 4.03 -12.03
N ARG A 433 28.62 3.62 -12.29
CA ARG A 433 27.91 3.93 -13.55
C ARG A 433 27.79 5.44 -13.80
N ASN A 434 27.57 6.23 -12.75
CA ASN A 434 27.48 7.69 -12.90
C ASN A 434 28.86 8.33 -13.13
N LEU A 435 29.90 7.87 -12.44
CA LEU A 435 31.27 8.34 -12.67
C LEU A 435 31.76 8.01 -14.10
N MET A 436 31.36 6.85 -14.63
CA MET A 436 31.66 6.40 -15.99
C MET A 436 31.06 7.27 -17.10
N LYS A 437 30.14 8.19 -16.80
CA LYS A 437 29.62 9.17 -17.79
C LYS A 437 30.70 10.17 -18.24
N SER A 438 31.67 10.46 -17.37
CA SER A 438 32.83 11.32 -17.63
C SER A 438 34.11 10.67 -17.06
N PRO A 439 34.61 9.58 -17.67
CA PRO A 439 35.62 8.73 -17.05
C PRO A 439 36.99 9.40 -16.90
N GLU A 440 37.36 10.31 -17.80
CA GLU A 440 38.62 11.06 -17.73
C GLU A 440 38.62 12.06 -16.57
N GLU A 441 37.50 12.75 -16.35
CA GLU A 441 37.32 13.71 -15.24
C GLU A 441 37.23 13.00 -13.88
N ASN A 442 36.71 11.77 -13.86
CA ASN A 442 36.44 11.00 -12.63
C ASN A 442 37.47 9.89 -12.37
N ALA A 443 38.63 9.90 -13.03
CA ALA A 443 39.59 8.78 -12.98
C ALA A 443 40.02 8.38 -11.55
N GLU A 444 40.24 9.35 -10.66
CA GLU A 444 40.58 9.12 -9.24
C GLU A 444 39.44 8.42 -8.48
N LEU A 445 38.20 8.90 -8.67
CA LEU A 445 37.03 8.35 -8.00
C LEU A 445 36.67 6.95 -8.53
N LEU A 446 36.85 6.71 -9.83
CA LEU A 446 36.70 5.40 -10.44
C LEU A 446 37.72 4.39 -9.88
N ALA A 447 38.98 4.81 -9.67
CA ALA A 447 40.01 3.96 -9.07
C ALA A 447 39.66 3.54 -7.63
N ARG A 448 39.03 4.44 -6.87
CA ARG A 448 38.54 4.19 -5.50
C ARG A 448 37.27 3.32 -5.45
N CYS A 449 36.37 3.49 -6.41
CA CYS A 449 35.11 2.76 -6.44
C CYS A 449 35.24 1.30 -6.88
N LYS A 450 36.20 0.99 -7.77
CA LYS A 450 36.43 -0.39 -8.26
C LYS A 450 36.67 -1.43 -7.16
N PRO A 451 37.53 -1.19 -6.16
CA PRO A 451 37.71 -2.12 -5.03
C PRO A 451 36.39 -2.46 -4.32
N LEU A 452 35.51 -1.49 -4.10
CA LEU A 452 34.22 -1.72 -3.44
C LEU A 452 33.31 -2.62 -4.27
N ILE A 453 33.34 -2.48 -5.61
CA ILE A 453 32.60 -3.38 -6.51
C ILE A 453 33.11 -4.83 -6.37
N VAL A 454 34.43 -5.02 -6.29
CA VAL A 454 35.03 -6.35 -6.11
C VAL A 454 34.68 -6.94 -4.75
N GLU A 455 34.74 -6.14 -3.68
CA GLU A 455 34.35 -6.60 -2.35
C GLU A 455 32.86 -6.95 -2.27
N ALA A 456 31.99 -6.13 -2.88
CA ALA A 456 30.57 -6.45 -3.00
C ALA A 456 30.33 -7.73 -3.80
N GLN A 457 31.06 -7.92 -4.90
CA GLN A 457 30.99 -9.13 -5.72
C GLN A 457 31.32 -10.38 -4.89
N HIS A 458 32.40 -10.32 -4.10
CA HIS A 458 32.80 -11.44 -3.26
C HIS A 458 31.75 -11.76 -2.19
N ALA A 459 31.24 -10.73 -1.49
CA ALA A 459 30.20 -10.91 -0.47
C ALA A 459 28.92 -11.53 -1.06
N PHE A 460 28.50 -11.10 -2.24
CA PHE A 460 27.35 -11.69 -2.92
C PHE A 460 27.61 -13.12 -3.39
N GLN A 461 28.80 -13.43 -3.92
CA GLN A 461 29.16 -14.80 -4.30
C GLN A 461 29.16 -15.76 -3.10
N GLN A 462 29.78 -15.35 -1.99
CA GLN A 462 29.79 -16.12 -0.74
C GLN A 462 28.37 -16.34 -0.21
N ARG A 463 27.50 -15.33 -0.33
CA ARG A 463 26.09 -15.48 0.04
C ARG A 463 25.38 -16.52 -0.83
N LEU A 464 25.59 -16.52 -2.14
CA LEU A 464 24.98 -17.51 -3.04
C LEU A 464 25.51 -18.93 -2.86
N GLU A 465 26.72 -19.10 -2.34
CA GLU A 465 27.21 -20.42 -1.92
C GLU A 465 26.41 -20.98 -0.73
N GLN A 466 25.92 -20.11 0.15
CA GLN A 466 25.12 -20.48 1.32
C GLN A 466 23.62 -20.56 1.00
N GLU A 467 23.11 -19.58 0.25
CA GLU A 467 21.72 -19.42 -0.15
C GLU A 467 21.65 -19.10 -1.65
N PRO A 468 21.60 -20.12 -2.52
CA PRO A 468 21.65 -19.96 -3.99
C PRO A 468 20.56 -19.06 -4.59
N ASP A 469 19.45 -18.89 -3.88
CA ASP A 469 18.29 -18.10 -4.30
C ASP A 469 18.23 -16.72 -3.64
N ASP A 470 19.29 -16.28 -2.93
CA ASP A 470 19.31 -15.00 -2.25
C ASP A 470 19.20 -13.83 -3.23
N TRP A 471 18.06 -13.13 -3.17
CA TRP A 471 17.71 -12.11 -4.15
C TRP A 471 18.68 -10.94 -4.20
N TYR A 472 19.15 -10.46 -3.05
CA TYR A 472 20.03 -9.29 -3.01
C TYR A 472 21.40 -9.65 -3.59
N ALA A 473 21.85 -10.88 -3.38
CA ALA A 473 23.08 -11.38 -3.97
C ALA A 473 22.97 -11.61 -5.49
N LEU A 474 21.89 -12.21 -5.97
CA LEU A 474 21.64 -12.37 -7.42
C LEU A 474 21.54 -11.01 -8.13
N ARG A 475 20.78 -10.07 -7.57
CA ARG A 475 20.63 -8.71 -8.10
C ARG A 475 21.96 -7.95 -8.08
N GLY A 476 22.67 -8.02 -6.95
CA GLY A 476 23.95 -7.36 -6.77
C GLY A 476 24.99 -7.82 -7.80
N LEU A 477 25.07 -9.12 -8.07
CA LEU A 477 25.97 -9.66 -9.09
C LEU A 477 25.59 -9.21 -10.50
N GLY A 478 24.31 -9.25 -10.87
CA GLY A 478 23.84 -8.73 -12.16
C GLY A 478 24.24 -7.27 -12.40
N ASP A 479 23.99 -6.41 -11.41
CA ASP A 479 24.38 -4.99 -11.44
C ASP A 479 25.91 -4.80 -11.57
N ILE A 480 26.71 -5.65 -10.89
CA ILE A 480 28.17 -5.60 -10.94
C ILE A 480 28.66 -5.97 -12.34
N TYR A 481 28.18 -7.07 -12.91
CA TYR A 481 28.58 -7.49 -14.25
C TYR A 481 28.19 -6.46 -15.31
N GLU A 482 26.99 -5.86 -15.19
CA GLU A 482 26.55 -4.76 -16.06
C GLU A 482 27.46 -3.54 -15.91
N ALA A 483 27.73 -3.11 -14.67
CA ALA A 483 28.58 -1.95 -14.39
C ALA A 483 30.02 -2.14 -14.92
N LEU A 484 30.53 -3.37 -14.91
CA LEU A 484 31.85 -3.72 -15.44
C LEU A 484 31.88 -3.95 -16.95
N GLY A 485 30.72 -3.94 -17.62
CA GLY A 485 30.59 -4.15 -19.07
C GLY A 485 30.66 -5.62 -19.51
N ASP A 486 30.54 -6.57 -18.57
CA ASP A 486 30.43 -8.01 -18.86
C ASP A 486 28.97 -8.37 -19.11
N THR A 487 28.47 -8.03 -20.30
CA THR A 487 27.07 -8.25 -20.69
C THR A 487 26.70 -9.73 -20.76
N GLU A 488 27.66 -10.62 -21.03
CA GLU A 488 27.42 -12.06 -21.10
C GLU A 488 27.16 -12.63 -19.70
N SER A 489 28.00 -12.30 -18.72
CA SER A 489 27.77 -12.71 -17.33
C SER A 489 26.57 -12.01 -16.72
N ALA A 490 26.34 -10.73 -17.03
CA ALA A 490 25.14 -10.01 -16.59
C ALA A 490 23.85 -10.69 -17.08
N GLY A 491 23.83 -11.18 -18.32
CA GLY A 491 22.69 -11.89 -18.91
C GLY A 491 22.42 -13.28 -18.31
N LYS A 492 23.31 -13.81 -17.44
CA LYS A 492 23.09 -15.04 -16.66
C LYS A 492 22.31 -14.78 -15.37
N TYR A 493 22.26 -13.53 -14.93
CA TYR A 493 21.42 -13.10 -13.81
C TYR A 493 20.13 -12.49 -14.41
N PRO A 494 18.95 -12.70 -13.81
CA PRO A 494 17.66 -12.38 -14.45
C PRO A 494 17.37 -10.89 -14.76
N TRP A 495 18.37 -10.00 -14.77
CA TRP A 495 18.18 -8.54 -14.62
C TRP A 495 19.14 -7.66 -15.44
N ALA A 496 19.67 -8.14 -16.56
CA ALA A 496 20.35 -7.26 -17.51
C ALA A 496 19.35 -6.25 -18.13
N GLY A 497 19.60 -4.93 -18.00
CA GLY A 497 18.94 -3.93 -18.86
C GLY A 497 18.07 -2.84 -18.22
N HIS A 498 18.05 -2.66 -16.90
CA HIS A 498 17.37 -1.49 -16.29
C HIS A 498 18.36 -0.39 -15.93
N SER A 499 18.67 0.47 -16.92
CA SER A 499 19.55 1.64 -16.74
C SER A 499 19.01 2.72 -15.79
N GLU A 500 17.80 2.55 -15.23
CA GLU A 500 17.21 3.49 -14.27
C GLU A 500 16.50 2.77 -13.11
N ILE A 501 17.14 2.78 -11.93
CA ILE A 501 16.63 2.31 -10.62
C ILE A 501 15.27 2.92 -10.24
N LYS A 502 14.82 3.98 -10.92
CA LYS A 502 13.48 4.56 -10.73
C LYS A 502 12.34 3.57 -11.01
N THR A 503 12.52 2.63 -11.94
CA THR A 503 11.43 1.75 -12.40
C THR A 503 11.01 0.66 -11.41
N VAL A 504 11.83 0.28 -10.43
CA VAL A 504 11.45 -0.78 -9.46
C VAL A 504 10.66 -0.22 -8.26
N TRP A 505 10.80 1.08 -7.98
CA TRP A 505 10.08 1.75 -6.88
C TRP A 505 8.94 2.66 -7.35
N ASP A 506 8.91 2.98 -8.64
CA ASP A 506 7.85 3.75 -9.29
C ASP A 506 7.27 2.93 -10.47
N GLN A 507 6.23 2.15 -10.18
CA GLN A 507 5.55 1.33 -11.17
C GLN A 507 5.05 2.16 -12.37
N THR A 508 4.72 3.44 -12.15
CA THR A 508 4.20 4.32 -13.23
C THR A 508 5.25 4.58 -14.32
N ALA A 509 6.54 4.45 -13.99
CA ALA A 509 7.64 4.60 -14.96
C ALA A 509 7.72 3.45 -15.99
N TRP A 510 6.90 2.42 -15.86
CA TRP A 510 6.74 1.36 -16.86
C TRP A 510 5.71 1.69 -17.94
N VAL A 511 4.76 2.59 -17.65
CA VAL A 511 3.72 2.98 -18.60
C VAL A 511 4.38 3.55 -19.86
N GLY A 512 3.95 3.02 -21.00
CA GLY A 512 4.46 3.40 -22.31
C GLY A 512 5.73 2.66 -22.77
N LYS A 513 6.32 1.79 -21.95
CA LYS A 513 7.44 0.92 -22.35
C LYS A 513 6.95 -0.43 -22.85
N GLU A 514 7.76 -1.09 -23.67
CA GLU A 514 7.53 -2.50 -24.00
C GLU A 514 7.76 -3.36 -22.77
N LEU A 515 6.84 -4.29 -22.51
CA LEU A 515 6.96 -5.31 -21.50
C LEU A 515 8.04 -6.32 -21.94
N PRO A 516 9.17 -6.40 -21.23
CA PRO A 516 10.20 -7.37 -21.55
C PRO A 516 9.67 -8.78 -21.34
N ASP A 517 10.27 -9.74 -22.06
CA ASP A 517 9.89 -11.13 -21.89
C ASP A 517 10.30 -11.64 -20.50
N PHE A 518 9.49 -12.53 -19.94
CA PHE A 518 9.78 -13.18 -18.66
C PHE A 518 9.44 -14.67 -18.77
N PRO A 519 10.39 -15.56 -18.40
CA PRO A 519 10.09 -16.98 -18.28
C PRO A 519 9.44 -17.26 -16.93
N ALA A 520 8.35 -18.03 -16.94
CA ALA A 520 7.67 -18.50 -15.74
C ALA A 520 7.08 -19.89 -15.95
N VAL A 521 6.58 -20.50 -14.88
CA VAL A 521 5.86 -21.77 -14.93
C VAL A 521 4.50 -21.57 -14.29
N ALA A 522 3.45 -21.90 -15.03
CA ALA A 522 2.09 -21.90 -14.53
C ALA A 522 1.89 -23.04 -13.53
N PHE A 523 0.86 -22.90 -12.71
CA PHE A 523 0.45 -23.84 -11.67
C PHE A 523 0.17 -25.26 -12.19
N ASP A 524 -0.26 -25.38 -13.44
CA ASP A 524 -0.47 -26.68 -14.12
C ASP A 524 0.79 -27.26 -14.77
N GLY A 525 1.94 -26.60 -14.59
CA GLY A 525 3.24 -26.98 -15.16
C GLY A 525 3.51 -26.40 -16.55
N THR A 526 2.59 -25.61 -17.12
CA THR A 526 2.77 -25.00 -18.44
C THR A 526 3.87 -23.92 -18.39
N PRO A 527 4.90 -23.98 -19.23
CA PRO A 527 5.85 -22.87 -19.38
C PRO A 527 5.14 -21.63 -19.93
N VAL A 528 5.42 -20.48 -19.34
CA VAL A 528 4.84 -19.19 -19.74
C VAL A 528 5.96 -18.26 -20.15
N SER A 529 5.82 -17.66 -21.33
CA SER A 529 6.62 -16.53 -21.82
C SER A 529 5.68 -15.46 -22.34
N PHE A 530 5.99 -14.18 -22.10
CA PHE A 530 5.16 -13.09 -22.61
C PHE A 530 5.27 -12.96 -24.14
N ALA A 531 6.31 -13.51 -24.77
CA ALA A 531 6.42 -13.60 -26.22
C ALA A 531 5.24 -14.35 -26.85
N ASP A 532 4.69 -15.36 -26.18
CA ASP A 532 3.55 -16.17 -26.65
C ASP A 532 2.22 -15.39 -26.65
N TYR A 533 2.19 -14.22 -26.02
CA TYR A 533 1.01 -13.37 -25.91
C TYR A 533 1.07 -12.14 -26.81
N ARG A 534 2.12 -11.98 -27.64
CA ARG A 534 2.17 -10.90 -28.64
C ARG A 534 0.95 -10.97 -29.57
N GLY A 535 0.38 -9.81 -29.88
CA GLY A 535 -0.87 -9.68 -30.63
C GLY A 535 -2.15 -9.80 -29.80
N LYS A 536 -2.06 -10.10 -28.49
CA LYS A 536 -3.19 -10.10 -27.55
C LYS A 536 -3.17 -8.88 -26.64
N LEU A 537 -4.33 -8.43 -26.20
CA LEU A 537 -4.46 -7.51 -25.06
C LEU A 537 -4.34 -8.36 -23.80
N VAL A 538 -3.36 -8.08 -22.94
CA VAL A 538 -3.06 -8.95 -21.78
C VAL A 538 -3.21 -8.19 -20.49
N LEU A 539 -3.92 -8.78 -19.54
CA LEU A 539 -3.91 -8.35 -18.14
C LEU A 539 -2.97 -9.26 -17.34
N LEU A 540 -1.87 -8.73 -16.84
CA LEU A 540 -1.04 -9.40 -15.85
C LEU A 540 -1.56 -9.02 -14.45
N ASN A 541 -2.14 -10.00 -13.75
CA ASN A 541 -2.87 -9.79 -12.50
C ASN A 541 -2.14 -10.45 -11.33
N PHE A 542 -1.50 -9.63 -10.50
CA PHE A 542 -0.87 -10.05 -9.24
C PHE A 542 -1.93 -10.08 -8.13
N CYS A 543 -2.19 -11.27 -7.60
CA CYS A 543 -3.21 -11.47 -6.58
C CYS A 543 -2.80 -12.54 -5.57
N ALA A 544 -3.54 -12.64 -4.48
CA ALA A 544 -3.42 -13.74 -3.53
C ALA A 544 -4.76 -13.99 -2.86
N LYS A 545 -4.99 -15.20 -2.36
CA LYS A 545 -6.20 -15.55 -1.60
C LYS A 545 -6.32 -14.72 -0.33
N TRP A 546 -5.22 -14.48 0.37
CA TRP A 546 -5.19 -13.72 1.62
C TRP A 546 -5.44 -12.21 1.45
N CYS A 547 -5.51 -11.74 0.20
CA CYS A 547 -5.73 -10.34 -0.14
C CYS A 547 -7.24 -10.02 -0.19
N GLY A 548 -7.72 -9.34 0.85
CA GLY A 548 -9.15 -8.98 0.98
C GLY A 548 -9.68 -8.03 -0.13
N PHE A 549 -8.80 -7.37 -0.87
CA PHE A 549 -9.17 -6.52 -2.01
C PHE A 549 -9.06 -7.23 -3.36
N CYS A 550 -8.53 -8.45 -3.42
CA CYS A 550 -8.35 -9.18 -4.67
C CYS A 550 -9.64 -9.88 -5.12
N ALA A 551 -10.45 -10.38 -4.18
CA ALA A 551 -11.74 -11.00 -4.48
C ALA A 551 -12.77 -10.04 -5.14
N PRO A 552 -12.94 -8.78 -4.67
CA PRO A 552 -13.81 -7.80 -5.35
C PRO A 552 -13.42 -7.47 -6.79
N GLU A 553 -12.16 -7.68 -7.20
CA GLU A 553 -11.71 -7.44 -8.57
C GLU A 553 -12.05 -8.59 -9.52
N MET A 554 -12.21 -9.82 -9.00
CA MET A 554 -12.44 -11.00 -9.84
C MET A 554 -13.70 -10.89 -10.72
N PRO A 555 -14.86 -10.36 -10.25
CA PRO A 555 -16.02 -10.14 -11.10
C PRO A 555 -15.71 -9.30 -12.34
N HIS A 556 -15.00 -8.18 -12.18
CA HIS A 556 -14.63 -7.28 -13.28
C HIS A 556 -13.72 -8.00 -14.30
N ILE A 557 -12.67 -8.67 -13.82
CA ILE A 557 -11.76 -9.42 -14.69
C ILE A 557 -12.50 -10.55 -15.42
N LYS A 558 -13.39 -11.27 -14.74
CA LYS A 558 -14.20 -12.34 -15.35
C LYS A 558 -15.17 -11.82 -16.39
N GLU A 559 -15.82 -10.68 -16.14
CA GLU A 559 -16.71 -10.05 -17.10
C GLU A 559 -15.94 -9.63 -18.36
N ALA A 560 -14.81 -8.93 -18.19
CA ALA A 560 -13.93 -8.56 -19.30
C ALA A 560 -13.41 -9.79 -20.06
N TYR A 561 -13.00 -10.85 -19.34
CA TYR A 561 -12.56 -12.11 -19.95
C TYR A 561 -13.68 -12.78 -20.74
N ALA A 562 -14.87 -12.92 -20.16
CA ALA A 562 -16.01 -13.52 -20.85
C ALA A 562 -16.42 -12.74 -22.11
N GLN A 563 -16.32 -11.41 -22.07
CA GLN A 563 -16.71 -10.53 -23.17
C GLN A 563 -15.65 -10.48 -24.29
N TYR A 564 -14.37 -10.34 -23.95
CA TYR A 564 -13.32 -9.99 -24.91
C TYR A 564 -12.30 -11.10 -25.18
N HIS A 565 -12.33 -12.23 -24.46
CA HIS A 565 -11.31 -13.27 -24.64
C HIS A 565 -11.24 -13.82 -26.06
N LYS A 566 -12.41 -14.01 -26.70
CA LYS A 566 -12.49 -14.44 -28.11
C LYS A 566 -11.96 -13.42 -29.11
N ASP A 567 -11.90 -12.15 -28.71
CA ASP A 567 -11.37 -11.03 -29.49
C ASP A 567 -9.87 -10.77 -29.22
N GLY A 568 -9.22 -11.67 -28.48
CA GLY A 568 -7.78 -11.63 -28.20
C GLY A 568 -7.43 -10.90 -26.91
N PHE A 569 -8.34 -10.79 -25.95
CA PHE A 569 -8.00 -10.44 -24.57
C PHE A 569 -7.58 -11.70 -23.79
N ASP A 570 -6.57 -11.61 -22.94
CA ASP A 570 -6.12 -12.73 -22.12
C ASP A 570 -5.66 -12.24 -20.75
N VAL A 571 -5.65 -13.15 -19.77
CA VAL A 571 -5.23 -12.84 -18.41
C VAL A 571 -4.13 -13.81 -18.01
N ILE A 572 -3.04 -13.27 -17.45
CA ILE A 572 -1.99 -14.05 -16.81
C ILE A 572 -2.07 -13.72 -15.33
N GLY A 573 -2.53 -14.66 -14.53
CA GLY A 573 -2.51 -14.52 -13.09
C GLY A 573 -1.12 -14.78 -12.53
N VAL A 574 -0.69 -14.02 -11.54
CA VAL A 574 0.50 -14.29 -10.74
C VAL A 574 0.07 -14.34 -9.27
N SER A 575 0.14 -15.53 -8.69
CA SER A 575 -0.25 -15.76 -7.31
C SER A 575 0.91 -15.46 -6.36
N LEU A 576 0.65 -14.61 -5.37
CA LEU A 576 1.50 -14.38 -4.21
C LEU A 576 1.02 -15.19 -3.00
N ASP A 577 0.31 -16.29 -3.23
CA ASP A 577 0.05 -17.27 -2.18
C ASP A 577 1.35 -18.02 -1.85
N GLU A 578 1.49 -18.47 -0.60
CA GLU A 578 2.65 -19.25 -0.16
C GLU A 578 2.38 -20.76 -0.25
N SER A 579 1.11 -21.13 -0.46
CA SER A 579 0.65 -22.51 -0.54
C SER A 579 -0.12 -22.78 -1.81
N GLU A 580 0.21 -23.88 -2.49
CA GLU A 580 -0.53 -24.38 -3.65
C GLU A 580 -2.01 -24.62 -3.31
N ALA A 581 -2.30 -25.04 -2.08
CA ALA A 581 -3.68 -25.26 -1.64
C ALA A 581 -4.46 -23.94 -1.59
N GLU A 582 -3.85 -22.85 -1.11
CA GLU A 582 -4.47 -21.52 -1.09
C GLU A 582 -4.80 -21.05 -2.51
N LEU A 583 -3.84 -21.19 -3.44
CA LEU A 583 -4.09 -20.86 -4.84
C LEU A 583 -5.20 -21.72 -5.47
N ARG A 584 -5.16 -23.04 -5.25
CA ARG A 584 -6.16 -23.97 -5.79
C ARG A 584 -7.56 -23.62 -5.29
N GLU A 585 -7.69 -23.30 -4.01
CA GLU A 585 -8.95 -22.83 -3.43
C GLU A 585 -9.39 -21.50 -4.03
N PHE A 586 -8.49 -20.53 -4.21
CA PHE A 586 -8.80 -19.24 -4.82
C PHE A 586 -9.28 -19.38 -6.28
N ILE A 587 -8.64 -20.27 -7.06
CA ILE A 587 -9.06 -20.61 -8.43
C ILE A 587 -10.46 -21.21 -8.43
N GLN A 588 -10.76 -22.12 -7.49
CA GLN A 588 -12.07 -22.77 -7.40
C GLN A 588 -13.16 -21.82 -6.91
N GLU A 589 -12.89 -21.03 -5.86
CA GLU A 589 -13.85 -20.11 -5.24
C GLU A 589 -14.32 -19.02 -6.21
N HIS A 590 -13.42 -18.56 -7.09
CA HIS A 590 -13.73 -17.52 -8.06
C HIS A 590 -13.94 -18.04 -9.47
N ASP A 591 -13.97 -19.37 -9.69
CA ASP A 591 -14.02 -20.01 -11.00
C ASP A 591 -13.05 -19.38 -12.02
N ILE A 592 -11.78 -19.25 -11.65
CA ILE A 592 -10.77 -18.58 -12.46
C ILE A 592 -10.47 -19.41 -13.72
N PRO A 593 -10.77 -18.91 -14.93
CA PRO A 593 -10.64 -19.70 -16.16
C PRO A 593 -9.28 -19.54 -16.86
N TRP A 594 -8.45 -18.59 -16.42
CA TRP A 594 -7.14 -18.31 -16.98
C TRP A 594 -6.03 -18.94 -16.15
N LEU A 595 -4.82 -19.04 -16.72
CA LEU A 595 -3.67 -19.63 -16.04
C LEU A 595 -3.19 -18.77 -14.87
N GLN A 596 -2.61 -19.43 -13.88
CA GLN A 596 -2.00 -18.80 -12.71
C GLN A 596 -0.55 -19.22 -12.63
N ILE A 597 0.38 -18.28 -12.57
CA ILE A 597 1.78 -18.50 -12.24
C ILE A 597 1.88 -18.59 -10.71
N PHE A 598 2.63 -19.56 -10.22
CA PHE A 598 2.79 -19.81 -8.80
C PHE A 598 4.18 -20.36 -8.49
N ASP A 599 4.90 -19.68 -7.61
CA ASP A 599 6.22 -20.12 -7.13
C ASP A 599 6.23 -20.39 -5.62
N GLY A 600 5.12 -20.15 -4.90
CA GLY A 600 5.01 -20.35 -3.46
C GLY A 600 5.87 -19.40 -2.61
N LYS A 601 6.48 -18.37 -3.22
CA LYS A 601 7.40 -17.44 -2.53
C LYS A 601 6.68 -16.19 -2.01
N GLY A 602 5.38 -16.04 -2.22
CA GLY A 602 4.62 -14.88 -1.76
C GLY A 602 5.20 -13.55 -2.25
N TRP A 603 5.48 -12.61 -1.33
CA TRP A 603 6.15 -11.34 -1.65
C TRP A 603 7.58 -11.51 -2.17
N GLU A 604 8.20 -12.66 -1.94
CA GLU A 604 9.53 -12.98 -2.46
C GLU A 604 9.50 -13.56 -3.88
N SER A 605 8.31 -13.69 -4.49
CA SER A 605 8.15 -14.13 -5.88
C SER A 605 9.04 -13.35 -6.84
N GLU A 606 9.73 -14.06 -7.73
CA GLU A 606 10.67 -13.45 -8.68
C GLU A 606 9.95 -12.48 -9.60
N LEU A 607 8.75 -12.82 -10.07
CA LEU A 607 7.92 -11.93 -10.87
C LEU A 607 7.37 -10.76 -10.04
N ALA A 608 6.89 -10.99 -8.82
CA ALA A 608 6.43 -9.88 -7.98
C ALA A 608 7.56 -8.85 -7.74
N ARG A 609 8.78 -9.33 -7.48
CA ARG A 609 9.95 -8.45 -7.34
C ARG A 609 10.37 -7.84 -8.68
N TYR A 610 10.17 -8.54 -9.80
CA TYR A 610 10.44 -8.04 -11.15
C TYR A 610 9.66 -6.79 -11.46
N PHE A 611 8.36 -6.86 -11.21
CA PHE A 611 7.44 -5.78 -11.49
C PHE A 611 7.38 -4.73 -10.36
N GLY A 612 8.23 -4.85 -9.33
CA GLY A 612 8.22 -3.93 -8.18
C GLY A 612 6.89 -3.95 -7.43
N ILE A 613 6.26 -5.13 -7.34
CA ILE A 613 4.96 -5.32 -6.69
C ILE A 613 5.14 -5.27 -5.18
N ASN A 614 4.64 -4.20 -4.56
CA ASN A 614 4.67 -3.98 -3.11
C ASN A 614 3.26 -3.98 -2.47
N SER A 615 2.23 -4.16 -3.29
CA SER A 615 0.84 -4.23 -2.87
C SER A 615 0.04 -5.06 -3.90
N VAL A 616 -0.98 -5.76 -3.43
CA VAL A 616 -1.94 -6.51 -4.26
C VAL A 616 -3.38 -6.10 -3.89
N PRO A 617 -4.34 -6.12 -4.82
CA PRO A 617 -4.18 -6.50 -6.22
C PRO A 617 -3.39 -5.45 -7.01
N SER A 618 -2.50 -5.92 -7.89
CA SER A 618 -1.79 -5.08 -8.86
C SER A 618 -2.08 -5.62 -10.26
N GLN A 619 -2.63 -4.77 -11.11
CA GLN A 619 -3.16 -5.12 -12.43
C GLN A 619 -2.45 -4.31 -13.49
N TRP A 620 -1.76 -5.00 -14.38
CA TRP A 620 -0.97 -4.41 -15.44
C TRP A 620 -1.63 -4.75 -16.77
N LEU A 621 -2.07 -3.72 -17.50
CA LEU A 621 -2.68 -3.90 -18.81
C LEU A 621 -1.64 -3.63 -19.88
N ILE A 622 -1.45 -4.59 -20.77
CA ILE A 622 -0.46 -4.56 -21.85
C ILE A 622 -1.17 -4.70 -23.19
N ASP A 623 -0.86 -3.82 -24.13
CA ASP A 623 -1.46 -3.85 -25.47
C ASP A 623 -0.91 -4.96 -26.36
N ARG A 624 -1.48 -5.05 -27.56
CA ARG A 624 -1.17 -6.08 -28.56
C ARG A 624 0.25 -5.99 -29.12
N ASP A 625 0.86 -4.82 -29.08
CA ASP A 625 2.25 -4.61 -29.49
C ASP A 625 3.22 -4.94 -28.35
N GLY A 626 2.69 -5.22 -27.14
CA GLY A 626 3.46 -5.55 -25.95
C GLY A 626 3.82 -4.32 -25.12
N LYS A 627 3.19 -3.16 -25.35
CA LYS A 627 3.44 -1.92 -24.60
C LYS A 627 2.50 -1.81 -23.40
N ILE A 628 3.05 -1.40 -22.26
CA ILE A 628 2.33 -1.30 -20.99
C ILE A 628 1.43 -0.05 -21.04
N LEU A 629 0.12 -0.25 -20.97
CA LEU A 629 -0.88 0.81 -20.96
C LEU A 629 -1.17 1.33 -19.55
N SER A 630 -1.17 0.44 -18.57
CA SER A 630 -1.41 0.77 -17.15
C SER A 630 -0.79 -0.27 -16.22
N VAL A 631 -0.54 0.15 -14.98
CA VAL A 631 0.03 -0.66 -13.88
C VAL A 631 -0.80 -0.64 -12.60
N SER A 632 -1.96 0.03 -12.61
CA SER A 632 -2.79 0.25 -11.41
C SER A 632 -4.28 0.39 -11.65
N THR A 633 -4.74 0.26 -12.90
CA THR A 633 -6.17 0.40 -13.24
C THR A 633 -6.93 -0.82 -12.74
N ARG A 634 -8.06 -0.60 -12.04
CA ARG A 634 -8.86 -1.61 -11.33
C ARG A 634 -10.36 -1.33 -11.43
N GLY A 635 -11.19 -2.33 -11.12
CA GLY A 635 -12.65 -2.22 -11.14
C GLY A 635 -13.20 -1.63 -12.44
N GLU A 636 -14.18 -0.73 -12.32
CA GLU A 636 -14.81 -0.04 -13.47
C GLU A 636 -13.79 0.63 -14.40
N GLN A 637 -12.70 1.19 -13.85
CA GLN A 637 -11.68 1.83 -14.69
C GLN A 637 -10.99 0.82 -15.61
N LEU A 638 -10.80 -0.42 -15.15
CA LEU A 638 -10.18 -1.48 -15.97
C LEU A 638 -11.13 -1.85 -17.11
N ASP A 639 -12.41 -2.03 -16.79
CA ASP A 639 -13.44 -2.37 -17.78
C ASP A 639 -13.53 -1.30 -18.87
N GLN A 640 -13.52 -0.03 -18.48
CA GLN A 640 -13.55 1.08 -19.43
C GLN A 640 -12.25 1.16 -20.25
N LEU A 641 -11.09 0.93 -19.65
CA LEU A 641 -9.82 0.94 -20.38
C LEU A 641 -9.72 -0.20 -21.41
N ILE A 642 -10.15 -1.41 -21.03
CA ILE A 642 -10.26 -2.55 -21.97
C ILE A 642 -11.24 -2.19 -23.07
N LYS A 643 -12.43 -1.68 -22.74
CA LYS A 643 -13.43 -1.27 -23.73
C LYS A 643 -12.91 -0.18 -24.66
N TRP A 644 -12.19 0.82 -24.17
CA TRP A 644 -11.51 1.82 -25.01
C TRP A 644 -10.56 1.17 -26.00
N THR A 645 -9.65 0.31 -25.52
CA THR A 645 -8.68 -0.37 -26.39
C THR A 645 -9.36 -1.25 -27.45
N GLU A 646 -10.49 -1.85 -27.09
CA GLU A 646 -11.29 -2.64 -28.01
C GLU A 646 -12.07 -1.79 -29.00
N LEU A 647 -12.67 -0.67 -28.59
CA LEU A 647 -13.41 0.25 -29.48
C LEU A 647 -12.48 0.93 -30.48
N THR A 648 -11.25 1.20 -30.05
CA THR A 648 -10.25 1.94 -30.83
C THR A 648 -9.25 1.04 -31.55
N ARG A 649 -9.53 -0.27 -31.60
CA ARG A 649 -8.70 -1.22 -32.33
C ARG A 649 -8.71 -0.91 -33.83
N VAL A 650 -7.52 -0.82 -34.43
CA VAL A 650 -7.35 -0.59 -35.87
C VAL A 650 -8.20 -1.59 -36.67
N GLY A 651 -8.95 -1.07 -37.65
CA GLY A 651 -9.88 -1.80 -38.49
C GLY A 651 -11.26 -2.06 -37.90
N LYS A 652 -11.51 -1.74 -36.61
CA LYS A 652 -12.83 -1.86 -36.00
C LYS A 652 -13.72 -0.66 -36.35
N ALA A 653 -15.01 -0.91 -36.55
CA ALA A 653 -15.97 0.16 -36.78
C ALA A 653 -16.19 0.99 -35.50
N VAL A 654 -16.14 2.31 -35.65
CA VAL A 654 -16.41 3.23 -34.54
C VAL A 654 -17.92 3.35 -34.33
N PRO A 655 -18.42 3.36 -33.07
CA PRO A 655 -19.83 3.62 -32.78
C PRO A 655 -20.29 4.96 -33.36
N ASP A 656 -21.49 4.99 -33.93
CA ASP A 656 -22.09 6.25 -34.38
C ASP A 656 -22.50 7.12 -33.19
N PHE A 657 -22.50 8.43 -33.36
CA PHE A 657 -22.95 9.40 -32.35
C PHE A 657 -23.74 10.54 -33.01
N SER A 658 -24.49 11.29 -32.21
CA SER A 658 -25.15 12.51 -32.65
C SER A 658 -24.96 13.59 -31.60
N ALA A 659 -24.52 14.77 -32.03
CA ALA A 659 -24.21 15.90 -31.17
C ALA A 659 -24.58 17.22 -31.86
N VAL A 660 -24.38 18.33 -31.16
CA VAL A 660 -24.50 19.68 -31.71
C VAL A 660 -23.17 20.39 -31.48
N THR A 661 -22.60 20.96 -32.53
CA THR A 661 -21.37 21.76 -32.43
C THR A 661 -21.63 23.04 -31.63
N VAL A 662 -20.58 23.67 -31.10
CA VAL A 662 -20.67 24.97 -30.43
C VAL A 662 -21.24 26.08 -31.32
N ASP A 663 -21.28 25.93 -32.64
CA ASP A 663 -21.92 26.89 -33.55
C ASP A 663 -23.41 26.58 -33.83
N GLY A 664 -23.98 25.57 -33.14
CA GLY A 664 -25.38 25.16 -33.29
C GLY A 664 -25.65 24.21 -34.46
N THR A 665 -24.61 23.72 -35.14
CA THR A 665 -24.75 22.77 -36.25
C THR A 665 -24.92 21.33 -35.72
N PRO A 666 -26.00 20.60 -36.09
CA PRO A 666 -26.12 19.18 -35.78
C PRO A 666 -25.06 18.36 -36.51
N ILE A 667 -24.43 17.41 -35.81
CA ILE A 667 -23.36 16.57 -36.35
C ILE A 667 -23.57 15.11 -35.96
N SER A 668 -23.29 14.18 -36.88
CA SER A 668 -23.17 12.75 -36.59
C SER A 668 -21.96 12.15 -37.29
N LEU A 669 -21.42 11.05 -36.77
CA LEU A 669 -20.30 10.35 -37.44
C LEU A 669 -20.75 9.74 -38.76
N SER A 670 -21.96 9.18 -38.81
CA SER A 670 -22.58 8.64 -40.03
C SER A 670 -22.77 9.68 -41.14
N ALA A 671 -22.97 10.97 -40.81
CA ALA A 671 -23.03 12.03 -41.81
C ALA A 671 -21.67 12.29 -42.49
N HIS A 672 -20.57 11.80 -41.93
CA HIS A 672 -19.21 11.94 -42.44
C HIS A 672 -18.70 10.68 -43.17
N ARG A 673 -19.57 9.71 -43.49
CA ARG A 673 -19.24 8.59 -44.37
C ARG A 673 -18.65 9.09 -45.69
N GLY A 674 -17.59 8.46 -46.16
CA GLY A 674 -16.84 8.89 -47.35
C GLY A 674 -15.77 9.96 -47.08
N LYS A 675 -15.61 10.44 -45.84
CA LYS A 675 -14.51 11.29 -45.40
C LYS A 675 -13.60 10.54 -44.41
N VAL A 676 -12.34 10.93 -44.35
CA VAL A 676 -11.45 10.58 -43.24
C VAL A 676 -11.75 11.53 -42.08
N VAL A 677 -11.98 11.02 -40.87
CA VAL A 677 -12.39 11.82 -39.72
C VAL A 677 -11.40 11.65 -38.58
N LEU A 678 -10.92 12.74 -37.99
CA LEU A 678 -10.18 12.74 -36.74
C LEU A 678 -11.12 13.17 -35.60
N LEU A 679 -11.47 12.23 -34.71
CA LEU A 679 -12.09 12.57 -33.43
C LEU A 679 -10.99 12.94 -32.43
N TYR A 680 -11.10 14.12 -31.83
CA TYR A 680 -10.08 14.68 -30.94
C TYR A 680 -10.73 15.07 -29.60
N PHE A 681 -10.56 14.24 -28.58
CA PHE A 681 -11.06 14.49 -27.23
C PHE A 681 -10.03 15.25 -26.40
N TRP A 682 -10.44 16.36 -25.80
CA TRP A 682 -9.51 17.28 -25.16
C TRP A 682 -10.14 18.07 -24.02
N TRP A 683 -9.23 18.71 -23.29
CA TRP A 683 -9.49 19.68 -22.23
C TRP A 683 -8.39 20.73 -22.27
N THR A 684 -8.63 21.89 -21.63
CA THR A 684 -7.70 23.01 -21.68
C THR A 684 -6.39 22.71 -20.96
N SER A 685 -5.30 22.57 -21.72
CA SER A 685 -3.94 22.35 -21.23
C SER A 685 -2.90 22.75 -22.28
N ASP A 686 -1.68 23.10 -21.82
CA ASP A 686 -0.59 23.57 -22.71
C ASP A 686 -0.26 22.59 -23.84
N TYR A 687 -0.36 21.28 -23.58
CA TYR A 687 -0.06 20.25 -24.57
C TYR A 687 -1.21 20.08 -25.58
N CYS A 688 -2.47 20.18 -25.16
CA CYS A 688 -3.61 20.20 -26.09
C CYS A 688 -3.56 21.42 -27.02
N GLU A 689 -3.22 22.62 -26.50
CA GLU A 689 -3.10 23.84 -27.31
C GLU A 689 -2.03 23.70 -28.39
N ALA A 690 -0.84 23.21 -28.01
CA ALA A 690 0.27 23.01 -28.93
C ALA A 690 -0.07 21.99 -30.03
N GLU A 691 -0.77 20.92 -29.66
CA GLU A 691 -1.15 19.87 -30.58
C GLU A 691 -2.25 20.33 -31.55
N LEU A 692 -3.33 20.96 -31.07
CA LEU A 692 -4.38 21.57 -31.90
C LEU A 692 -3.81 22.59 -32.89
N THR A 693 -2.83 23.38 -32.47
CA THR A 693 -2.13 24.32 -33.34
C THR A 693 -1.36 23.60 -34.46
N SER A 694 -0.67 22.49 -34.12
CA SER A 694 0.05 21.69 -35.13
C SER A 694 -0.89 20.96 -36.10
N LEU A 695 -2.08 20.58 -35.64
CA LEU A 695 -3.12 19.91 -36.44
C LEU A 695 -3.70 20.82 -37.52
N ASP A 696 -3.77 22.13 -37.28
CA ASP A 696 -4.33 23.09 -38.24
C ASP A 696 -3.62 23.01 -39.61
N THR A 697 -2.29 22.85 -39.60
CA THR A 697 -1.51 22.72 -40.86
C THR A 697 -1.98 21.53 -41.70
N VAL A 698 -2.24 20.38 -41.06
CA VAL A 698 -2.73 19.17 -41.74
C VAL A 698 -4.18 19.38 -42.18
N TYR A 699 -5.02 19.94 -41.30
CA TYR A 699 -6.42 20.20 -41.60
C TYR A 699 -6.59 21.13 -42.81
N GLN A 700 -5.93 22.29 -42.84
CA GLN A 700 -6.03 23.22 -43.97
C GLN A 700 -5.61 22.59 -45.30
N LYS A 701 -4.64 21.66 -45.27
CA LYS A 701 -4.14 21.00 -46.48
C LYS A 701 -5.10 19.95 -47.07
N TYR A 702 -5.91 19.30 -46.22
CA TYR A 702 -6.72 18.15 -46.62
C TYR A 702 -8.24 18.33 -46.42
N ARG A 703 -8.71 19.40 -45.78
CA ARG A 703 -10.14 19.63 -45.54
C ARG A 703 -11.00 19.57 -46.81
N ASP A 704 -10.52 20.18 -47.88
CA ASP A 704 -11.22 20.23 -49.18
C ASP A 704 -11.08 18.93 -49.98
N LYS A 705 -10.31 17.95 -49.47
CA LYS A 705 -10.07 16.64 -50.07
C LYS A 705 -10.82 15.52 -49.35
N GLY A 706 -11.63 15.85 -48.34
CA GLY A 706 -12.41 14.87 -47.57
C GLY A 706 -11.78 14.48 -46.24
N PHE A 707 -10.98 15.35 -45.61
CA PHE A 707 -10.54 15.20 -44.23
C PHE A 707 -11.36 16.10 -43.30
N GLU A 708 -11.88 15.57 -42.20
CA GLU A 708 -12.64 16.32 -41.19
C GLU A 708 -12.00 16.16 -39.81
N VAL A 709 -12.03 17.22 -39.00
CA VAL A 709 -11.60 17.17 -37.59
C VAL A 709 -12.81 17.54 -36.73
N ILE A 710 -13.12 16.67 -35.75
CA ILE A 710 -14.18 16.88 -34.77
C ILE A 710 -13.54 16.87 -33.38
N CYS A 711 -13.48 18.05 -32.77
CA CYS A 711 -12.93 18.27 -31.45
C CYS A 711 -14.05 18.17 -30.40
N VAL A 712 -13.89 17.28 -29.43
CA VAL A 712 -14.83 17.08 -28.31
C VAL A 712 -14.16 17.61 -27.05
N ASP A 713 -14.61 18.76 -26.57
CA ASP A 713 -14.17 19.31 -25.28
C ASP A 713 -14.93 18.59 -24.16
N ILE A 714 -14.20 17.99 -23.22
CA ILE A 714 -14.77 17.16 -22.16
C ILE A 714 -14.74 17.86 -20.78
N GLY A 715 -14.55 19.18 -20.75
CA GLY A 715 -14.69 19.97 -19.52
C GLY A 715 -13.63 21.05 -19.30
N GLY A 716 -13.80 21.79 -18.20
CA GLY A 716 -12.95 22.93 -17.82
C GLY A 716 -13.55 24.30 -18.12
N TRP A 717 -14.79 24.34 -18.61
CA TRP A 717 -15.50 25.56 -18.97
C TRP A 717 -16.79 25.73 -18.16
N ASN A 718 -17.13 26.98 -17.85
CA ASN A 718 -18.36 27.29 -17.11
C ASN A 718 -19.64 27.11 -17.95
N ASN A 719 -19.52 27.21 -19.28
CA ASN A 719 -20.60 27.03 -20.25
C ASN A 719 -20.05 26.95 -21.69
N GLU A 720 -20.90 26.52 -22.62
CA GLU A 720 -20.61 26.44 -24.06
C GLU A 720 -20.14 27.78 -24.67
N GLU A 721 -20.68 28.92 -24.22
CA GLU A 721 -20.32 30.24 -24.75
C GLU A 721 -18.86 30.61 -24.44
N ALA A 722 -18.37 30.25 -23.25
CA ALA A 722 -16.98 30.45 -22.86
C ALA A 722 -16.02 29.65 -23.75
N LEU A 723 -16.31 28.36 -23.96
CA LEU A 723 -15.55 27.51 -24.88
C LEU A 723 -15.57 28.07 -26.31
N ARG A 724 -16.75 28.47 -26.81
CA ARG A 724 -16.93 29.05 -28.15
C ARG A 724 -16.07 30.30 -28.36
N ASN A 725 -16.03 31.20 -27.37
CA ASN A 725 -15.22 32.41 -27.44
C ASN A 725 -13.73 32.09 -27.47
N TYR A 726 -13.28 31.14 -26.66
CA TYR A 726 -11.89 30.71 -26.61
C TYR A 726 -11.42 30.04 -27.91
N ILE A 727 -12.23 29.13 -28.47
CA ILE A 727 -11.95 28.52 -29.79
C ILE A 727 -11.81 29.59 -30.87
N ARG A 728 -12.72 30.58 -30.88
CA ARG A 728 -12.69 31.68 -31.85
C ARG A 728 -11.44 32.55 -31.70
N GLU A 729 -11.01 32.82 -30.48
CA GLU A 729 -9.79 33.58 -30.20
C GLU A 729 -8.53 32.86 -30.68
N LYS A 730 -8.45 31.54 -30.43
CA LYS A 730 -7.29 30.71 -30.77
C LYS A 730 -7.25 30.29 -32.25
N GLY A 731 -8.40 30.27 -32.92
CA GLY A 731 -8.52 29.86 -34.32
C GLY A 731 -8.29 28.35 -34.53
N TYR A 732 -8.78 27.52 -33.61
CA TYR A 732 -8.59 26.07 -33.71
C TYR A 732 -9.33 25.45 -34.92
N PRO A 733 -8.77 24.35 -35.49
CA PRO A 733 -9.33 23.72 -36.68
C PRO A 733 -10.54 22.83 -36.36
N GLY A 734 -11.37 22.63 -37.38
CA GLY A 734 -12.45 21.64 -37.37
C GLY A 734 -13.73 22.11 -36.69
N GLN A 735 -14.59 21.15 -36.40
CA GLN A 735 -15.86 21.34 -35.71
C GLN A 735 -15.68 21.03 -34.22
N HIS A 736 -16.25 21.84 -33.34
CA HIS A 736 -16.08 21.67 -31.89
C HIS A 736 -17.41 21.33 -31.22
N ILE A 737 -17.39 20.36 -30.30
CA ILE A 737 -18.52 19.92 -29.47
C ILE A 737 -18.19 20.25 -28.02
N TYR A 738 -19.17 20.81 -27.31
CA TYR A 738 -19.14 20.96 -25.86
C TYR A 738 -19.83 19.75 -25.23
N ASP A 739 -19.05 18.81 -24.69
CA ASP A 739 -19.55 17.55 -24.11
C ASP A 739 -19.88 17.73 -22.63
N ASP A 740 -20.88 18.55 -22.34
CA ASP A 740 -21.37 18.84 -20.99
C ASP A 740 -21.80 17.53 -20.29
N GLU A 741 -21.27 17.27 -19.09
CA GLU A 741 -21.45 16.01 -18.36
C GLU A 741 -20.94 14.74 -19.10
N GLY A 742 -20.14 14.92 -20.17
CA GLY A 742 -19.36 13.87 -20.81
C GLY A 742 -20.09 12.70 -21.52
N PRO A 743 -21.31 12.82 -22.07
CA PRO A 743 -22.00 11.67 -22.67
C PRO A 743 -21.25 11.05 -23.87
N LEU A 744 -20.60 11.86 -24.70
CA LEU A 744 -19.80 11.35 -25.82
C LEU A 744 -18.48 10.75 -25.30
N ALA A 745 -17.84 11.37 -24.30
CA ALA A 745 -16.67 10.83 -23.63
C ALA A 745 -16.94 9.47 -22.97
N GLN A 746 -18.11 9.30 -22.33
CA GLN A 746 -18.57 8.02 -21.76
C GLN A 746 -18.83 6.97 -22.84
N GLN A 747 -19.41 7.35 -23.98
CA GLN A 747 -19.64 6.44 -25.10
C GLN A 747 -18.32 5.82 -25.61
N PHE A 748 -17.25 6.60 -25.60
CA PHE A 748 -15.89 6.18 -25.94
C PHE A 748 -15.09 5.65 -24.74
N SER A 749 -15.69 5.48 -23.57
CA SER A 749 -15.00 4.95 -22.38
C SER A 749 -13.79 5.78 -21.93
N LEU A 750 -13.81 7.09 -22.19
CA LEU A 750 -12.76 8.03 -21.78
C LEU A 750 -12.89 8.47 -20.32
N VAL A 751 -14.13 8.47 -19.82
CA VAL A 751 -14.49 8.83 -18.44
C VAL A 751 -15.48 7.80 -17.87
N THR A 752 -15.49 7.63 -16.55
CA THR A 752 -16.48 6.82 -15.82
C THR A 752 -17.85 7.53 -15.73
N GLU A 753 -18.88 6.85 -15.22
CA GLU A 753 -20.16 7.50 -14.88
C GLU A 753 -19.99 8.63 -13.86
N SER A 754 -18.96 8.55 -13.01
CA SER A 754 -18.56 9.58 -12.05
C SER A 754 -17.62 10.66 -12.62
N LEU A 755 -17.44 10.69 -13.95
CA LEU A 755 -16.59 11.63 -14.69
C LEU A 755 -15.10 11.59 -14.30
N SER A 756 -14.63 10.46 -13.78
CA SER A 756 -13.20 10.24 -13.57
C SER A 756 -12.56 9.80 -14.88
N SER A 757 -11.46 10.44 -15.27
CA SER A 757 -10.70 10.08 -16.48
C SER A 757 -10.15 8.65 -16.38
N VAL A 758 -10.37 7.87 -17.44
CA VAL A 758 -9.92 6.47 -17.59
C VAL A 758 -8.64 6.39 -18.42
N VAL A 759 -8.51 7.26 -19.42
CA VAL A 759 -7.33 7.36 -20.29
C VAL A 759 -6.81 8.79 -20.30
N ASP A 760 -5.50 8.94 -20.48
CA ASP A 760 -4.87 10.24 -20.55
C ASP A 760 -5.36 11.06 -21.75
N LEU A 761 -5.59 12.36 -21.54
CA LEU A 761 -5.93 13.30 -22.60
C LEU A 761 -4.67 14.03 -23.09
N PRO A 762 -4.63 14.47 -24.36
CA PRO A 762 -5.67 14.32 -25.40
C PRO A 762 -5.79 12.87 -25.88
N ALA A 763 -7.01 12.46 -26.23
CA ALA A 763 -7.28 11.17 -26.85
C ALA A 763 -7.79 11.37 -28.28
N VAL A 764 -7.26 10.61 -29.23
CA VAL A 764 -7.61 10.75 -30.65
C VAL A 764 -7.97 9.42 -31.27
N VAL A 765 -8.93 9.46 -32.18
CA VAL A 765 -9.32 8.33 -33.03
C VAL A 765 -9.40 8.84 -34.46
N LEU A 766 -8.48 8.37 -35.30
CA LEU A 766 -8.49 8.60 -36.74
C LEU A 766 -9.31 7.50 -37.41
N ILE A 767 -10.23 7.90 -38.29
CA ILE A 767 -11.27 7.05 -38.82
C ILE A 767 -11.26 7.14 -40.36
N ASP A 768 -11.35 5.99 -41.03
CA ASP A 768 -11.42 5.89 -42.48
C ASP A 768 -12.80 6.26 -43.05
N THR A 769 -12.90 6.23 -44.38
CA THR A 769 -14.13 6.57 -45.13
C THR A 769 -15.31 5.62 -44.85
N ASP A 770 -15.03 4.40 -44.37
CA ASP A 770 -15.99 3.38 -43.98
C ASP A 770 -16.27 3.40 -42.47
N GLY A 771 -15.76 4.41 -41.76
CA GLY A 771 -15.87 4.62 -40.31
C GLY A 771 -15.18 3.58 -39.45
N LYS A 772 -14.09 3.00 -39.95
CA LYS A 772 -13.23 2.11 -39.18
C LYS A 772 -11.99 2.85 -38.68
N VAL A 773 -11.47 2.43 -37.54
CA VAL A 773 -10.28 3.04 -36.95
C VAL A 773 -9.05 2.80 -37.83
N ILE A 774 -8.35 3.87 -38.18
CA ILE A 774 -7.02 3.85 -38.81
C ILE A 774 -5.94 3.83 -37.72
N GLU A 775 -6.08 4.68 -36.72
CA GLU A 775 -5.12 4.89 -35.63
C GLU A 775 -5.88 5.45 -34.43
N ALA A 776 -5.49 5.06 -33.22
CA ALA A 776 -5.94 5.74 -32.01
C ALA A 776 -4.79 5.88 -31.02
N ARG A 777 -4.81 6.94 -30.21
CA ARG A 777 -3.86 7.15 -29.11
C ARG A 777 -4.48 7.98 -28.01
N SER A 778 -3.84 7.97 -26.85
CA SER A 778 -4.17 8.78 -25.68
C SER A 778 -2.89 9.36 -25.08
N GLY A 779 -3.03 10.48 -24.38
CA GLY A 779 -1.95 11.15 -23.66
C GLY A 779 -1.03 12.03 -24.51
N LYS A 780 -0.08 12.65 -23.80
CA LYS A 780 0.85 13.63 -24.35
C LYS A 780 1.79 13.01 -25.38
N VAL A 781 1.98 13.72 -26.50
CA VAL A 781 3.07 13.44 -27.44
C VAL A 781 4.35 14.17 -27.07
N TYR A 782 5.50 13.51 -27.24
CA TYR A 782 6.81 14.12 -27.03
C TYR A 782 7.17 15.16 -28.09
N SER A 783 6.65 15.00 -29.32
CA SER A 783 6.85 15.93 -30.44
C SER A 783 5.56 16.07 -31.23
N THR A 784 4.93 17.25 -31.14
CA THR A 784 3.72 17.60 -31.89
C THR A 784 3.98 17.65 -33.41
N GLU A 785 5.18 18.06 -33.82
CA GLU A 785 5.59 18.06 -35.23
C GLU A 785 5.70 16.64 -35.80
N ALA A 786 6.32 15.71 -35.08
CA ALA A 786 6.43 14.32 -35.50
C ALA A 786 5.02 13.67 -35.59
N TRP A 787 4.16 13.99 -34.64
CA TRP A 787 2.76 13.58 -34.68
C TRP A 787 2.02 14.14 -35.91
N ALA A 788 2.08 15.44 -36.17
CA ALA A 788 1.42 16.06 -37.32
C ALA A 788 1.87 15.44 -38.65
N LYS A 789 3.17 15.10 -38.78
CA LYS A 789 3.71 14.40 -39.94
C LYS A 789 3.16 12.98 -40.10
N ARG A 790 3.06 12.21 -39.00
CA ARG A 790 2.44 10.87 -39.01
C ARG A 790 0.97 10.96 -39.39
N LEU A 791 0.24 11.89 -38.80
CA LEU A 791 -1.17 12.11 -39.13
C LEU A 791 -1.35 12.45 -40.61
N GLU A 792 -0.55 13.37 -41.14
CA GLU A 792 -0.59 13.71 -42.57
C GLU A 792 -0.38 12.48 -43.46
N GLN A 793 0.59 11.63 -43.14
CA GLN A 793 0.84 10.40 -43.89
C GLN A 793 -0.36 9.46 -43.87
N LEU A 794 -0.97 9.26 -42.69
CA LEU A 794 -2.16 8.41 -42.53
C LEU A 794 -3.37 8.98 -43.28
N VAL A 795 -3.63 10.28 -43.16
CA VAL A 795 -4.71 10.97 -43.87
C VAL A 795 -4.50 10.82 -45.38
N ALA A 796 -3.34 11.19 -45.90
CA ALA A 796 -3.05 11.11 -47.34
C ALA A 796 -3.21 9.68 -47.91
N ALA A 797 -2.93 8.65 -47.11
CA ALA A 797 -3.07 7.25 -47.54
C ALA A 797 -4.53 6.75 -47.59
N HIS A 798 -5.44 7.36 -46.83
CA HIS A 798 -6.83 6.89 -46.66
C HIS A 798 -7.88 7.83 -47.26
N LEU A 799 -7.47 8.96 -47.83
CA LEU A 799 -8.40 9.81 -48.57
C LEU A 799 -8.97 9.09 -49.80
N PRO A 800 -10.23 9.39 -50.18
CA PRO A 800 -10.81 8.90 -51.43
C PRO A 800 -9.90 9.29 -52.62
N ARG A 801 -9.65 8.33 -53.52
CA ARG A 801 -8.87 8.56 -54.74
C ARG A 801 -9.60 9.39 -55.79
#